data_AF-A0A8H5H5R0-F1
#
_entry.id   AF-A0A8H5H5R0-F1
#
_cell.length_a   1.000
_cell.length_b   1.000
_cell.length_c   1.000
_cell.angle_alpha   90.00
_cell.angle_beta   90.00
_cell.angle_gamma   90.00
#
_symmetry.space_group_name_H-M   'P 1'
#
loop_
_entity.id
_entity.type
_entity.pdbx_description
1 polymer ?
#
loop_
_entity_poly.entity_id
_entity_poly.type
_entity_poly.pdbx_seq_one_letter_code
_entity_poly.pdbx_strand_id
1 'polypeptide(L)'
;MMAKAIHCSSHPQLATMGVCTGCAILFRKLTEDQCMKCIKLSRASSTVEREAIEAQPQCEGCSVVFPYMKNVLCGACREADSCQETEAAGAGASSLTDNILGRAAAFQASANQHRLSQPAPKNKSLEAADAARLKAKLAALHKQTKSDVITAEASLFYYPKNGTAAKKVFDIFVDRLSHITDCRHIKAQLLPDYKKYFGTDPAKTLLDGVRGTLEKAWLMTPAASVNGVKLNFQDAEFGIVSAKSIINFKPTEEHLVGTVEAMFNNLRSESKVSDIDYKARKLTLRVYAHELASASTLSIIIARQVDDDDLFFTSTRPSARRSGTRSMARGQSAVKRKASTSISTTTEYTSAFRPRKAPVMPQIDFDKYSFEKIAFTADAEGNLDEFLTRDEEIEVAKGWRQFIAAGKAEGGYISKGATKYAFMGRIGSKMYAIFQCGVDSQVDEASNRADLIAELKLLALGQYFADSFATRAKACGVRIPKIRWNSEGAFVGKATNCWPDDESSLMFESFLAAPLLDTSVVYTERKFSGSDVAGRSADVVGSALDAYAHHTLVDTEGQILLTDLQGVVGSDQSVILFDPQAHSCAKDTGFWDQGSDGIKVWEKAHKCNELCKQLKLKDGMVKGERNELTMPEICRYEGVSRFVNEDGQLYGA
;
A
#
# COMPACT_ATOMS: atom_id res chain seq x y z
N MET A 1 -25.10 -11.33 -52.94
CA MET A 1 -26.39 -10.69 -53.31
C MET A 1 -27.51 -11.34 -52.53
N MET A 2 -27.96 -10.72 -51.44
CA MET A 2 -29.31 -10.85 -50.84
C MET A 2 -29.39 -9.78 -49.74
N ALA A 3 -30.03 -8.65 -50.06
CA ALA A 3 -30.29 -7.57 -49.11
C ALA A 3 -31.68 -7.79 -48.49
N LYS A 4 -31.73 -7.91 -47.16
CA LYS A 4 -32.98 -7.91 -46.38
C LYS A 4 -33.45 -6.45 -46.23
N ALA A 5 -34.58 -6.13 -46.85
CA ALA A 5 -35.30 -4.88 -46.61
C ALA A 5 -36.03 -4.96 -45.26
N ILE A 6 -35.78 -3.98 -44.38
CA ILE A 6 -36.57 -3.77 -43.16
C ILE A 6 -37.61 -2.70 -43.49
N HIS A 7 -38.88 -3.09 -43.53
CA HIS A 7 -40.01 -2.17 -43.59
C HIS A 7 -40.27 -1.58 -42.20
N CYS A 8 -40.13 -0.26 -42.06
CA CYS A 8 -40.57 0.49 -40.91
C CYS A 8 -41.91 1.15 -41.26
N SER A 9 -43.01 0.54 -40.83
CA SER A 9 -44.36 1.11 -40.94
C SER A 9 -45.05 0.94 -39.59
N SER A 10 -45.00 1.98 -38.76
CA SER A 10 -45.77 2.06 -37.53
C SER A 10 -46.44 3.44 -37.46
N HIS A 11 -47.75 3.45 -37.69
CA HIS A 11 -48.62 4.56 -37.31
C HIS A 11 -48.51 4.80 -35.79
N PRO A 12 -48.52 6.07 -35.32
CA PRO A 12 -48.53 6.37 -33.90
C PRO A 12 -49.88 5.96 -33.31
N GLN A 13 -49.93 4.81 -32.64
CA GLN A 13 -51.03 4.49 -31.75
C GLN A 13 -51.02 5.52 -30.62
N LEU A 14 -52.16 6.19 -30.41
CA LEU A 14 -52.40 7.06 -29.26
C LEU A 14 -52.08 6.26 -27.99
N ALA A 15 -50.95 6.57 -27.37
CA ALA A 15 -50.49 5.88 -26.18
C ALA A 15 -51.52 6.09 -25.05
N THR A 16 -52.20 5.02 -24.66
CA THR A 16 -53.10 5.01 -23.51
C THR A 16 -52.31 5.34 -22.26
N MET A 17 -52.74 6.38 -21.52
CA MET A 17 -52.13 6.72 -20.23
C MET A 17 -52.32 5.57 -19.24
N GLY A 18 -51.23 5.11 -18.61
CA GLY A 18 -51.29 4.07 -17.59
C GLY A 18 -51.63 4.66 -16.22
N VAL A 19 -52.56 4.05 -15.50
CA VAL A 19 -52.93 4.43 -14.13
C VAL A 19 -52.25 3.47 -13.14
N CYS A 20 -51.50 4.00 -12.19
CA CYS A 20 -50.88 3.19 -11.14
C CYS A 20 -51.93 2.58 -10.21
N THR A 21 -51.94 1.26 -10.01
CA THR A 21 -52.86 0.57 -9.09
C THR A 21 -52.60 0.90 -7.62
N GLY A 22 -51.39 1.33 -7.26
CA GLY A 22 -51.01 1.66 -5.88
C GLY A 22 -51.36 3.08 -5.44
N CYS A 23 -51.19 4.09 -6.29
CA CYS A 23 -51.42 5.51 -5.94
C CYS A 23 -52.45 6.22 -6.81
N ALA A 24 -53.04 5.54 -7.80
CA ALA A 24 -53.99 6.08 -8.77
C ALA A 24 -53.47 7.27 -9.62
N ILE A 25 -52.16 7.54 -9.62
CA ILE A 25 -51.54 8.57 -10.46
C ILE A 25 -51.43 8.07 -11.91
N LEU A 26 -51.75 8.96 -12.86
CA LEU A 26 -51.64 8.75 -14.30
C LEU A 26 -50.21 9.05 -14.78
N PHE A 27 -49.63 8.12 -15.55
CA PHE A 27 -48.33 8.29 -16.19
C PHE A 27 -48.44 8.01 -17.70
N ARG A 28 -47.83 8.86 -18.54
CA ARG A 28 -47.86 8.68 -20.01
C ARG A 28 -47.15 7.41 -20.47
N LYS A 29 -46.12 6.97 -19.73
CA LYS A 29 -45.23 5.86 -20.08
C LYS A 29 -45.11 4.88 -18.90
N LEU A 30 -46.23 4.52 -18.28
CA LEU A 30 -46.23 3.45 -17.29
C LEU A 30 -46.07 2.10 -17.99
N THR A 31 -45.02 1.36 -17.66
CA THR A 31 -44.76 0.04 -18.25
C THR A 31 -45.35 -1.11 -17.45
N GLU A 32 -45.65 -0.88 -16.17
CA GLU A 32 -46.17 -1.85 -15.21
C GLU A 32 -47.52 -1.37 -14.64
N ASP A 33 -48.21 -2.19 -13.86
CA ASP A 33 -49.46 -1.80 -13.20
C ASP A 33 -49.21 -0.87 -12.00
N GLN A 34 -48.02 -0.92 -11.40
CA GLN A 34 -47.60 -0.04 -10.31
C GLN A 34 -46.49 0.94 -10.73
N CYS A 35 -46.50 2.13 -10.15
CA CYS A 35 -45.45 3.12 -10.32
C CYS A 35 -44.21 2.74 -9.50
N MET A 36 -43.02 3.16 -9.94
CA MET A 36 -41.77 2.79 -9.26
C MET A 36 -41.71 3.23 -7.78
N LYS A 37 -42.44 4.30 -7.40
CA LYS A 37 -42.59 4.73 -6.00
C LYS A 37 -43.41 3.73 -5.18
N CYS A 38 -44.56 3.28 -5.68
CA CYS A 38 -45.38 2.27 -5.02
C CYS A 38 -44.64 0.92 -4.89
N ILE A 39 -43.91 0.51 -5.93
CA ILE A 39 -43.07 -0.70 -5.89
C ILE A 39 -42.03 -0.59 -4.76
N LYS A 40 -41.31 0.54 -4.68
CA LYS A 40 -40.35 0.79 -3.60
C LYS A 40 -41.01 0.82 -2.22
N LEU A 41 -42.15 1.50 -2.06
CA LEU A 41 -42.89 1.56 -0.79
C LEU A 41 -43.39 0.19 -0.33
N SER A 42 -43.77 -0.70 -1.26
CA SER A 42 -44.19 -2.07 -0.93
C SER A 42 -43.05 -2.94 -0.38
N ARG A 43 -41.80 -2.62 -0.74
CA ARG A 43 -40.58 -3.35 -0.32
C ARG A 43 -39.91 -2.77 0.92
N ALA A 44 -40.29 -1.56 1.32
CA ALA A 44 -39.67 -0.88 2.45
C ALA A 44 -40.03 -1.57 3.77
N SER A 45 -39.01 -1.95 4.54
CA SER A 45 -39.16 -2.73 5.77
C SER A 45 -39.27 -1.87 7.03
N SER A 46 -38.93 -0.57 6.93
CA SER A 46 -38.93 0.37 8.06
C SER A 46 -39.68 1.65 7.75
N THR A 47 -40.20 2.31 8.79
CA THR A 47 -40.90 3.59 8.69
C THR A 47 -40.00 4.69 8.12
N VAL A 48 -38.72 4.72 8.52
CA VAL A 48 -37.72 5.68 8.03
C VAL A 48 -37.46 5.50 6.53
N GLU A 49 -37.38 4.25 6.06
CA GLU A 49 -37.21 3.96 4.64
C GLU A 49 -38.45 4.39 3.83
N ARG A 50 -39.66 4.16 4.37
CA ARG A 50 -40.91 4.61 3.74
C ARG A 50 -40.95 6.13 3.59
N GLU A 51 -40.65 6.88 4.66
CA GLU A 51 -40.58 8.34 4.65
C GLU A 51 -39.56 8.85 3.63
N ALA A 52 -38.38 8.22 3.54
CA ALA A 52 -37.36 8.57 2.57
C ALA A 52 -37.80 8.32 1.12
N ILE A 53 -38.56 7.26 0.85
CA ILE A 53 -39.11 6.96 -0.48
C ILE A 53 -40.25 7.93 -0.84
N GLU A 54 -41.11 8.26 0.12
CA GLU A 54 -42.19 9.23 -0.06
C GLU A 54 -41.64 10.60 -0.46
N ALA A 55 -40.56 11.04 0.19
CA ALA A 55 -39.88 12.31 -0.08
C ALA A 55 -39.13 12.37 -1.42
N GLN A 56 -38.84 11.23 -2.08
CA GLN A 56 -38.12 11.25 -3.35
C GLN A 56 -39.00 11.78 -4.50
N PRO A 57 -38.51 12.70 -5.34
CA PRO A 57 -39.27 13.15 -6.50
C PRO A 57 -39.43 12.03 -7.52
N GLN A 58 -40.60 12.00 -8.16
CA GLN A 58 -41.01 10.99 -9.13
C GLN A 58 -41.31 11.66 -10.47
N CYS A 59 -40.84 11.06 -11.56
CA CYS A 59 -41.12 11.54 -12.90
C CYS A 59 -42.59 11.31 -13.27
N GLU A 60 -43.33 12.34 -13.63
CA GLU A 60 -44.75 12.22 -14.05
C GLU A 60 -44.91 11.56 -15.44
N GLY A 61 -43.84 11.51 -16.24
CA GLY A 61 -43.84 10.82 -17.53
C GLY A 61 -43.80 9.29 -17.41
N CYS A 62 -42.73 8.74 -16.82
CA CYS A 62 -42.45 7.30 -16.78
C CYS A 62 -42.43 6.67 -15.38
N SER A 63 -42.83 7.42 -14.35
CA SER A 63 -42.90 6.98 -12.95
C SER A 63 -41.57 6.68 -12.24
N VAL A 64 -40.42 6.82 -12.90
CA VAL A 64 -39.09 6.60 -12.30
C VAL A 64 -38.87 7.56 -11.12
N VAL A 65 -38.29 7.05 -10.03
CA VAL A 65 -37.99 7.81 -8.81
C VAL A 65 -36.49 8.05 -8.71
N PHE A 66 -36.06 9.30 -8.53
CA PHE A 66 -34.64 9.67 -8.45
C PHE A 66 -34.42 10.75 -7.39
N PRO A 67 -33.52 10.58 -6.40
CA PRO A 67 -33.39 11.52 -5.26
C PRO A 67 -33.07 12.97 -5.61
N TYR A 68 -32.49 13.23 -6.79
CA TYR A 68 -32.02 14.55 -7.20
C TYR A 68 -32.74 15.07 -8.45
N MET A 69 -33.93 14.57 -8.74
CA MET A 69 -34.72 15.07 -9.85
C MET A 69 -35.17 16.50 -9.55
N LYS A 70 -34.69 17.47 -10.33
CA LYS A 70 -35.04 18.89 -10.17
C LYS A 70 -36.30 19.29 -10.93
N ASN A 71 -36.71 18.49 -11.91
CA ASN A 71 -37.85 18.75 -12.78
C ASN A 71 -38.91 17.65 -12.62
N VAL A 72 -40.13 17.97 -13.02
CA VAL A 72 -41.27 17.06 -13.01
C VAL A 72 -41.11 15.86 -13.97
N LEU A 73 -40.28 16.04 -15.01
CA LEU A 73 -39.93 15.01 -16.00
C LEU A 73 -38.44 14.65 -15.93
N CYS A 74 -38.13 13.36 -16.07
CA CYS A 74 -36.75 12.90 -16.28
C CYS A 74 -36.22 13.34 -17.66
N GLY A 75 -34.90 13.28 -17.86
CA GLY A 75 -34.26 13.70 -19.12
C GLY A 75 -34.87 13.05 -20.37
N ALA A 76 -35.10 11.74 -20.32
CA ALA A 76 -35.67 10.98 -21.42
C ALA A 76 -37.14 11.35 -21.71
N CYS A 77 -37.96 11.58 -20.68
CA CYS A 77 -39.35 12.04 -20.86
C CYS A 77 -39.41 13.47 -21.40
N ARG A 78 -38.50 14.34 -20.94
CA ARG A 78 -38.43 15.73 -21.41
C ARG A 78 -38.01 15.83 -22.88
N GLU A 79 -37.04 15.02 -23.30
CA GLU A 79 -36.63 14.94 -24.71
C GLU A 79 -37.80 14.46 -25.58
N ALA A 80 -38.53 13.44 -25.12
CA ALA A 80 -39.71 12.96 -25.85
C ALA A 80 -40.84 13.99 -25.95
N ASP A 81 -41.09 14.79 -24.90
CA ASP A 81 -42.08 15.87 -24.94
C ASP A 81 -41.65 17.01 -25.86
N SER A 82 -40.36 17.37 -25.86
CA SER A 82 -39.82 18.41 -26.74
C SER A 82 -39.94 18.06 -28.23
N CYS A 83 -40.00 16.77 -28.56
CA CYS A 83 -40.22 16.31 -29.93
C CYS A 83 -41.70 16.34 -30.37
N GLN A 84 -42.66 16.44 -29.45
CA GLN A 84 -44.10 16.46 -29.79
C GLN A 84 -44.66 17.87 -29.97
N GLU A 85 -44.07 18.90 -29.35
CA GLU A 85 -44.54 20.29 -29.50
C GLU A 85 -44.15 20.95 -30.84
N THR A 86 -43.24 20.36 -31.61
CA THR A 86 -42.76 20.94 -32.88
C THR A 86 -43.64 20.62 -34.10
N GLU A 87 -44.66 19.76 -33.98
CA GLU A 87 -45.56 19.43 -35.09
C GLU A 87 -46.91 20.18 -35.04
N ALA A 88 -47.23 20.94 -33.98
CA ALA A 88 -48.54 21.58 -33.81
C ALA A 88 -48.53 23.13 -33.86
N ALA A 89 -47.38 23.79 -33.90
CA ALA A 89 -47.30 25.26 -33.93
C ALA A 89 -46.93 25.79 -35.32
N GLY A 90 -47.96 26.17 -36.08
CA GLY A 90 -47.80 26.95 -37.30
C GLY A 90 -47.19 28.34 -37.05
N ALA A 91 -46.33 28.74 -37.97
CA ALA A 91 -46.04 30.13 -38.38
C ALA A 91 -45.73 31.16 -37.28
N GLY A 92 -44.56 31.05 -36.67
CA GLY A 92 -43.86 32.17 -36.04
C GLY A 92 -42.40 32.16 -36.48
N ALA A 93 -42.08 32.92 -37.53
CA ALA A 93 -40.74 33.01 -38.11
C ALA A 93 -39.75 33.71 -37.17
N SER A 94 -39.31 33.02 -36.12
CA SER A 94 -37.99 33.22 -35.54
C SER A 94 -37.05 32.33 -36.35
N SER A 95 -36.25 32.97 -37.20
CA SER A 95 -35.40 32.31 -38.17
C SER A 95 -34.55 31.25 -37.48
N LEU A 96 -34.65 29.99 -37.92
CA LEU A 96 -33.76 28.90 -37.52
C LEU A 96 -32.27 29.33 -37.60
N THR A 97 -31.97 30.25 -38.52
CA THR A 97 -30.67 30.89 -38.68
C THR A 97 -30.24 31.68 -37.43
N ASP A 98 -31.14 32.37 -36.72
CA ASP A 98 -30.81 33.14 -35.51
C ASP A 98 -30.51 32.23 -34.32
N ASN A 99 -31.19 31.08 -34.21
CA ASN A 99 -30.89 30.08 -33.20
C ASN A 99 -29.55 29.35 -33.49
N ILE A 100 -29.23 29.12 -34.77
CA ILE A 100 -27.94 28.55 -35.18
C ILE A 100 -26.81 29.57 -34.98
N LEU A 101 -27.03 30.84 -35.32
CA LEU A 101 -26.07 31.93 -35.12
C LEU A 101 -25.84 32.22 -33.63
N GLY A 102 -26.89 32.18 -32.80
CA GLY A 102 -26.78 32.34 -31.35
C GLY A 102 -25.96 31.22 -30.71
N ARG A 103 -26.16 29.96 -31.14
CA ARG A 103 -25.34 28.82 -30.70
C ARG A 103 -23.90 28.91 -31.20
N ALA A 104 -23.68 29.29 -32.46
CA ALA A 104 -22.35 29.48 -33.01
C ALA A 104 -21.58 30.59 -32.29
N ALA A 105 -22.24 31.71 -31.98
CA ALA A 105 -21.67 32.82 -31.22
C ALA A 105 -21.31 32.41 -29.78
N ALA A 106 -22.16 31.64 -29.10
CA ALA A 106 -21.88 31.12 -27.77
C ALA A 106 -20.68 30.14 -27.76
N PHE A 107 -20.58 29.26 -28.76
CA PHE A 107 -19.44 28.37 -28.93
C PHE A 107 -18.15 29.14 -29.27
N GLN A 108 -18.24 30.18 -30.10
CA GLN A 108 -17.10 31.00 -30.47
C GLN A 108 -16.60 31.86 -29.30
N ALA A 109 -17.50 32.39 -28.47
CA ALA A 109 -17.16 33.11 -27.25
C ALA A 109 -16.44 32.18 -26.25
N SER A 110 -16.95 30.96 -26.05
CA SER A 110 -16.32 29.96 -25.19
C SER A 110 -14.94 29.51 -25.72
N ALA A 111 -14.80 29.30 -27.02
CA ALA A 111 -13.53 28.95 -27.66
C ALA A 111 -12.50 30.09 -27.61
N ASN A 112 -12.92 31.34 -27.75
CA ASN A 112 -12.05 32.50 -27.63
C ASN A 112 -11.61 32.74 -26.19
N GLN A 113 -12.52 32.56 -25.21
CA GLN A 113 -12.15 32.64 -23.80
C GLN A 113 -11.17 31.53 -23.41
N HIS A 114 -11.30 30.33 -23.98
CA HIS A 114 -10.31 29.27 -23.85
C HIS A 114 -8.96 29.61 -24.48
N ARG A 115 -8.93 30.24 -25.66
CA ARG A 115 -7.69 30.70 -26.31
C ARG A 115 -6.98 31.82 -25.55
N LEU A 116 -7.74 32.76 -24.96
CA LEU A 116 -7.20 33.90 -24.21
C LEU A 116 -6.73 33.52 -22.80
N SER A 117 -7.21 32.39 -22.26
CA SER A 117 -6.80 31.84 -20.95
C SER A 117 -5.65 30.84 -21.03
N GLN A 118 -5.23 30.46 -22.24
CA GLN A 118 -4.00 29.68 -22.41
C GLN A 118 -2.80 30.59 -22.11
N PRO A 119 -1.92 30.24 -21.17
CA PRO A 119 -0.71 31.02 -20.94
C PRO A 119 0.11 31.06 -22.23
N ALA A 120 0.64 32.24 -22.57
CA ALA A 120 1.44 32.42 -23.77
C ALA A 120 2.55 31.35 -23.87
N PRO A 121 2.81 30.78 -25.05
CA PRO A 121 3.81 29.72 -25.21
C PRO A 121 5.15 30.23 -24.71
N LYS A 122 5.63 29.66 -23.60
CA LYS A 122 6.91 30.05 -23.03
C LYS A 122 8.01 29.68 -24.02
N ASN A 123 9.02 30.55 -24.09
CA ASN A 123 10.18 30.35 -24.93
C ASN A 123 10.85 29.01 -24.58
N LYS A 124 10.94 28.10 -25.55
CA LYS A 124 11.49 26.74 -25.38
C LYS A 124 12.89 26.74 -24.75
N SER A 125 13.66 27.82 -24.89
CA SER A 125 14.98 27.95 -24.26
C SER A 125 14.92 28.14 -22.74
N LEU A 126 13.93 28.87 -22.23
CA LEU A 126 13.72 29.09 -20.79
C LEU A 126 13.23 27.82 -20.10
N GLU A 127 12.33 27.08 -20.75
CA GLU A 127 11.84 25.79 -20.22
C GLU A 127 12.96 24.75 -20.13
N ALA A 128 13.88 24.72 -21.10
CA ALA A 128 15.04 23.84 -21.05
C ALA A 128 15.99 24.21 -19.89
N ALA A 129 16.19 25.50 -19.61
CA ALA A 129 17.01 25.97 -18.50
C ALA A 129 16.38 25.63 -17.14
N ASP A 130 15.07 25.82 -17.00
CA ASP A 130 14.33 25.47 -15.78
C ASP A 130 14.30 23.96 -15.54
N ALA A 131 14.10 23.16 -16.60
CA ALA A 131 14.17 21.70 -16.51
C ALA A 131 15.59 21.20 -16.13
N ALA A 132 16.64 21.81 -16.67
CA ALA A 132 18.01 21.51 -16.30
C ALA A 132 18.29 21.85 -14.83
N ARG A 133 17.82 23.01 -14.36
CA ARG A 133 17.92 23.44 -12.97
C ARG A 133 17.16 22.51 -12.02
N LEU A 134 15.95 22.08 -12.39
CA LEU A 134 15.16 21.14 -11.59
C LEU A 134 15.82 19.76 -11.54
N LYS A 135 16.34 19.25 -12.66
CA LYS A 135 17.06 17.98 -12.72
C LYS A 135 18.35 18.02 -11.89
N ALA A 136 19.09 19.13 -11.94
CA ALA A 136 20.25 19.33 -11.08
C ALA A 136 19.86 19.35 -9.59
N LYS A 137 18.73 19.99 -9.24
CA LYS A 137 18.20 20.00 -7.88
C LYS A 137 17.77 18.61 -7.41
N LEU A 138 17.09 17.82 -8.26
CA LEU A 138 16.70 16.44 -7.95
C LEU A 138 17.90 15.51 -7.82
N ALA A 139 18.90 15.63 -8.69
CA ALA A 139 20.14 14.85 -8.58
C ALA A 139 20.94 15.23 -7.31
N ALA A 140 20.94 16.51 -6.93
CA ALA A 140 21.51 16.96 -5.67
C ALA A 140 20.74 16.39 -4.46
N LEU A 141 19.40 16.40 -4.51
CA LEU A 141 18.55 15.79 -3.47
C LEU A 141 18.76 14.27 -3.38
N HIS A 142 18.85 13.55 -4.50
CA HIS A 142 19.12 12.10 -4.49
C HIS A 142 20.54 11.78 -3.99
N LYS A 143 21.51 12.64 -4.29
CA LYS A 143 22.87 12.50 -3.77
C LYS A 143 22.90 12.76 -2.26
N GLN A 144 22.07 13.70 -1.79
CA GLN A 144 21.86 13.98 -0.36
C GLN A 144 21.15 12.81 0.33
N THR A 145 20.05 12.29 -0.20
CA THR A 145 19.34 11.15 0.41
C THR A 145 20.17 9.86 0.41
N LYS A 146 21.00 9.60 -0.61
CA LYS A 146 21.93 8.47 -0.60
C LYS A 146 23.13 8.66 0.33
N SER A 147 23.60 9.90 0.54
CA SER A 147 24.60 10.15 1.59
C SER A 147 24.04 9.98 2.98
N ASP A 148 22.71 9.96 3.13
CA ASP A 148 22.06 9.94 4.43
C ASP A 148 21.60 8.55 4.85
N VAL A 149 21.99 7.46 4.17
CA VAL A 149 21.65 6.09 4.61
C VAL A 149 22.90 5.25 4.81
N ILE A 150 22.97 4.55 5.94
CA ILE A 150 24.01 3.59 6.31
C ILE A 150 23.35 2.22 6.46
N THR A 151 23.88 1.22 5.76
CA THR A 151 23.42 -0.16 5.88
C THR A 151 24.27 -0.88 6.93
N ALA A 152 23.65 -1.32 8.01
CA ALA A 152 24.29 -2.18 9.00
C ALA A 152 24.00 -3.66 8.67
N GLU A 153 25.04 -4.48 8.63
CA GLU A 153 24.95 -5.93 8.53
C GLU A 153 25.51 -6.52 9.82
N ALA A 154 24.75 -7.31 10.58
CA ALA A 154 25.19 -7.82 11.87
C ALA A 154 25.13 -9.35 11.97
N SER A 155 26.16 -9.97 12.54
CA SER A 155 26.22 -11.42 12.79
C SER A 155 26.40 -11.71 14.28
N LEU A 156 25.67 -12.70 14.80
CA LEU A 156 25.77 -13.14 16.19
C LEU A 156 26.84 -14.23 16.39
N PHE A 157 27.71 -13.98 17.36
CA PHE A 157 28.68 -14.90 17.93
C PHE A 157 28.40 -15.01 19.44
N TYR A 158 28.76 -16.13 20.05
CA TYR A 158 28.73 -16.22 21.50
C TYR A 158 29.92 -16.98 22.07
N TYR A 159 30.28 -16.63 23.30
CA TYR A 159 31.29 -17.34 24.09
C TYR A 159 30.58 -18.39 24.97
N PRO A 160 30.83 -19.70 24.74
CA PRO A 160 30.34 -20.72 25.63
C PRO A 160 30.94 -20.55 27.03
N LYS A 161 30.21 -20.95 28.08
CA LYS A 161 30.62 -20.77 29.48
C LYS A 161 32.06 -21.20 29.81
N ASN A 162 32.50 -22.30 29.20
CA ASN A 162 33.84 -22.88 29.40
C ASN A 162 34.73 -22.79 28.13
N GLY A 163 34.30 -22.01 27.13
CA GLY A 163 34.99 -21.89 25.85
C GLY A 163 35.85 -20.64 25.78
N THR A 164 37.10 -20.78 25.34
CA THR A 164 37.98 -19.64 25.06
C THR A 164 37.75 -19.05 23.66
N ALA A 165 37.04 -19.75 22.79
CA ALA A 165 36.75 -19.33 21.43
C ALA A 165 35.25 -19.01 21.26
N ALA A 166 34.97 -17.83 20.68
CA ALA A 166 33.63 -17.48 20.25
C ALA A 166 33.17 -18.43 19.13
N LYS A 167 31.93 -18.90 19.22
CA LYS A 167 31.30 -19.70 18.17
C LYS A 167 30.34 -18.83 17.39
N LYS A 168 30.36 -18.95 16.07
CA LYS A 168 29.32 -18.36 15.23
C LYS A 168 28.04 -19.16 15.44
N VAL A 169 26.94 -18.49 15.77
CA VAL A 169 25.66 -19.17 16.05
C VAL A 169 25.24 -20.07 14.88
N PHE A 170 25.49 -19.61 13.64
CA PHE A 170 25.19 -20.35 12.41
C PHE A 170 25.88 -21.73 12.33
N ASP A 171 27.15 -21.83 12.72
CA ASP A 171 27.96 -23.04 12.48
C ASP A 171 27.54 -24.20 13.38
N ILE A 172 27.03 -23.92 14.58
CA ILE A 172 26.56 -24.95 15.53
C ILE A 172 25.31 -25.66 15.02
N PHE A 173 24.43 -24.94 14.33
CA PHE A 173 23.22 -25.54 13.76
C PHE A 173 23.55 -26.47 12.60
N VAL A 174 24.55 -26.12 11.78
CA VAL A 174 24.94 -26.95 10.63
C VAL A 174 25.56 -28.27 11.09
N ASP A 175 26.43 -28.25 12.11
CA ASP A 175 27.06 -29.48 12.61
C ASP A 175 26.07 -30.44 13.28
N ARG A 176 25.16 -29.93 14.14
CA ARG A 176 24.18 -30.78 14.85
C ARG A 176 23.01 -31.25 14.00
N LEU A 177 22.62 -30.50 12.97
CA LEU A 177 21.47 -30.85 12.11
C LEU A 177 21.88 -31.59 10.83
N SER A 178 23.17 -31.90 10.64
CA SER A 178 23.67 -32.67 9.49
C SER A 178 23.02 -34.06 9.33
N HIS A 179 22.37 -34.59 10.38
CA HIS A 179 21.62 -35.85 10.36
C HIS A 179 20.12 -35.70 10.03
N ILE A 180 19.59 -34.48 9.93
CA ILE A 180 18.17 -34.23 9.62
C ILE A 180 18.11 -33.64 8.20
N THR A 181 17.66 -34.43 7.24
CA THR A 181 17.64 -34.12 5.80
C THR A 181 16.72 -32.95 5.39
N ASP A 182 16.00 -32.34 6.32
CA ASP A 182 14.94 -31.35 6.04
C ASP A 182 15.14 -29.97 6.73
N CYS A 183 16.38 -29.61 7.08
CA CYS A 183 16.67 -28.34 7.78
C CYS A 183 16.97 -27.12 6.87
N ARG A 184 16.53 -27.12 5.61
CA ARG A 184 16.75 -25.96 4.70
C ARG A 184 16.03 -24.69 5.17
N HIS A 185 14.88 -24.83 5.84
CA HIS A 185 14.12 -23.69 6.38
C HIS A 185 14.83 -22.97 7.54
N ILE A 186 15.63 -23.66 8.35
CA ILE A 186 16.35 -23.06 9.49
C ILE A 186 17.56 -22.22 9.01
N LYS A 187 18.17 -22.60 7.88
CA LYS A 187 19.29 -21.82 7.29
C LYS A 187 18.89 -20.42 6.84
N ALA A 188 17.62 -20.19 6.51
CA ALA A 188 17.13 -18.90 6.02
C ALA A 188 16.87 -17.87 7.15
N GLN A 189 16.63 -18.32 8.39
CA GLN A 189 16.29 -17.43 9.51
C GLN A 189 17.51 -16.91 10.31
N LEU A 190 18.68 -17.52 10.14
CA LEU A 190 19.93 -17.11 10.81
C LEU A 190 20.88 -16.33 9.89
N LEU A 191 20.32 -15.64 8.90
CA LEU A 191 21.06 -14.69 8.07
C LEU A 191 21.56 -13.51 8.93
N PRO A 192 22.64 -12.83 8.50
CA PRO A 192 23.01 -11.55 9.11
C PRO A 192 21.80 -10.62 9.17
N ASP A 193 21.62 -9.91 10.28
CA ASP A 193 20.60 -8.86 10.35
C ASP A 193 21.03 -7.73 9.40
N TYR A 194 20.18 -7.42 8.43
CA TYR A 194 20.41 -6.35 7.44
C TYR A 194 19.42 -5.23 7.69
N LYS A 195 19.92 -4.09 8.16
CA LYS A 195 19.07 -2.94 8.46
C LYS A 195 19.67 -1.64 7.95
N LYS A 196 18.81 -0.78 7.38
CA LYS A 196 19.18 0.56 6.91
C LYS A 196 18.85 1.58 8.00
N TYR A 197 19.77 2.49 8.24
CA TYR A 197 19.64 3.58 9.20
C TYR A 197 19.88 4.90 8.49
N PHE A 198 19.11 5.93 8.83
CA PHE A 198 19.40 7.27 8.36
C PHE A 198 20.61 7.84 9.12
N GLY A 199 21.43 8.61 8.44
CA GLY A 199 22.62 9.24 9.00
C GLY A 199 22.28 10.23 10.12
N THR A 200 21.04 10.72 10.16
CA THR A 200 20.48 11.57 11.23
C THR A 200 19.94 10.78 12.42
N ASP A 201 19.74 9.47 12.30
CA ASP A 201 19.25 8.65 13.41
C ASP A 201 20.25 8.68 14.57
N PRO A 202 19.82 8.59 15.84
CA PRO A 202 20.74 8.48 16.96
C PRO A 202 21.62 7.23 16.82
N ALA A 203 22.93 7.37 17.00
CA ALA A 203 23.87 6.25 16.87
C ALA A 203 23.55 5.08 17.82
N LYS A 204 23.10 5.42 19.04
CA LYS A 204 22.61 4.45 20.02
C LYS A 204 21.46 3.58 19.48
N THR A 205 20.55 4.14 18.70
CA THR A 205 19.42 3.40 18.10
C THR A 205 19.90 2.34 17.12
N LEU A 206 21.02 2.56 16.42
CA LEU A 206 21.62 1.55 15.55
C LEU A 206 22.11 0.35 16.37
N LEU A 207 22.93 0.59 17.39
CA LEU A 207 23.53 -0.49 18.19
C LEU A 207 22.49 -1.25 19.03
N ASP A 208 21.57 -0.52 19.67
CA ASP A 208 20.47 -1.13 20.44
C ASP A 208 19.51 -1.90 19.51
N GLY A 209 19.24 -1.35 18.32
CA GLY A 209 18.39 -2.00 17.32
C GLY A 209 18.99 -3.31 16.79
N VAL A 210 20.30 -3.31 16.49
CA VAL A 210 21.03 -4.52 16.10
C VAL A 210 21.02 -5.55 17.24
N ARG A 211 21.31 -5.12 18.48
CA ARG A 211 21.29 -6.01 19.65
C ARG A 211 19.91 -6.65 19.85
N GLY A 212 18.86 -5.84 19.87
CA GLY A 212 17.49 -6.33 20.09
C GLY A 212 17.00 -7.25 18.98
N THR A 213 17.41 -7.01 17.73
CA THR A 213 17.06 -7.89 16.60
C THR A 213 17.77 -9.24 16.72
N LEU A 214 19.06 -9.25 17.04
CA LEU A 214 19.82 -10.48 17.26
C LEU A 214 19.35 -11.26 18.50
N GLU A 215 18.93 -10.57 19.57
CA GLU A 215 18.34 -11.20 20.76
C GLU A 215 17.02 -11.89 20.43
N LYS A 216 16.11 -11.21 19.72
CA LYS A 216 14.86 -11.81 19.24
C LYS A 216 15.16 -13.01 18.33
N ALA A 217 16.08 -12.89 17.39
CA ALA A 217 16.48 -13.99 16.51
C ALA A 217 17.04 -15.18 17.30
N TRP A 218 17.83 -14.92 18.36
CA TRP A 218 18.34 -15.97 19.25
C TRP A 218 17.23 -16.70 19.98
N LEU A 219 16.28 -15.97 20.57
CA LEU A 219 15.15 -16.54 21.33
C LEU A 219 14.26 -17.45 20.47
N MET A 220 14.20 -17.19 19.16
CA MET A 220 13.48 -18.04 18.20
C MET A 220 14.24 -19.33 17.84
N THR A 221 15.51 -19.48 18.24
CA THR A 221 16.29 -20.66 17.88
C THR A 221 16.02 -21.87 18.79
N PRO A 222 16.13 -23.10 18.26
CA PRO A 222 16.05 -24.31 19.08
C PRO A 222 17.10 -24.38 20.19
N ALA A 223 18.26 -23.73 20.03
CA ALA A 223 19.29 -23.72 21.05
C ALA A 223 18.86 -22.98 22.32
N ALA A 224 18.08 -21.90 22.16
CA ALA A 224 17.53 -21.13 23.27
C ALA A 224 16.44 -21.91 24.02
N SER A 225 15.61 -22.68 23.30
CA SER A 225 14.50 -23.44 23.90
C SER A 225 14.90 -24.83 24.43
N VAL A 226 15.71 -25.59 23.69
CA VAL A 226 16.00 -27.01 23.99
C VAL A 226 17.16 -27.16 24.98
N ASN A 227 18.21 -26.33 24.85
CA ASN A 227 19.39 -26.46 25.71
C ASN A 227 19.38 -25.47 26.90
N GLY A 228 18.37 -24.60 26.98
CA GLY A 228 18.27 -23.57 28.01
C GLY A 228 19.46 -22.58 28.00
N VAL A 229 20.18 -22.47 26.88
CA VAL A 229 21.33 -21.58 26.74
C VAL A 229 20.80 -20.14 26.72
N LYS A 230 21.03 -19.43 27.82
CA LYS A 230 20.71 -18.00 27.93
C LYS A 230 21.95 -17.20 27.57
N LEU A 231 21.83 -16.28 26.63
CA LEU A 231 22.90 -15.36 26.27
C LEU A 231 22.66 -14.01 26.95
N ASN A 232 23.73 -13.39 27.43
CA ASN A 232 23.74 -12.04 27.95
C ASN A 232 23.96 -11.05 26.79
N PHE A 233 22.89 -10.43 26.33
CA PHE A 233 22.95 -9.39 25.30
C PHE A 233 23.27 -8.00 25.87
N GLN A 234 23.03 -7.76 27.18
CA GLN A 234 23.30 -6.47 27.81
C GLN A 234 24.80 -6.15 27.78
N ASP A 235 25.62 -7.15 28.08
CA ASP A 235 27.09 -7.05 28.06
C ASP A 235 27.71 -7.50 26.73
N ALA A 236 26.94 -7.53 25.64
CA ALA A 236 27.45 -7.98 24.36
C ALA A 236 28.54 -7.03 23.82
N GLU A 237 29.67 -7.60 23.40
CA GLU A 237 30.76 -6.85 22.76
C GLU A 237 30.51 -6.73 21.25
N PHE A 238 30.96 -5.64 20.63
CA PHE A 238 30.86 -5.45 19.19
C PHE A 238 32.24 -5.61 18.53
N GLY A 239 32.28 -6.18 17.33
CA GLY A 239 33.43 -6.19 16.45
C GLY A 239 33.05 -5.64 15.08
N ILE A 240 33.90 -4.81 14.49
CA ILE A 240 33.69 -4.29 13.13
C ILE A 240 34.53 -5.13 12.17
N VAL A 241 33.88 -5.67 11.13
CA VAL A 241 34.57 -6.38 10.07
C VAL A 241 35.08 -5.36 9.05
N SER A 242 36.40 -5.26 8.92
CA SER A 242 37.06 -4.33 7.99
C SER A 242 38.02 -5.10 7.10
N ALA A 243 37.70 -5.20 5.81
CA ALA A 243 38.42 -6.00 4.83
C ALA A 243 38.57 -7.49 5.25
N LYS A 244 39.70 -7.85 5.88
CA LYS A 244 40.01 -9.22 6.34
C LYS A 244 40.26 -9.34 7.84
N SER A 245 40.09 -8.25 8.59
CA SER A 245 40.28 -8.24 10.04
C SER A 245 38.96 -7.93 10.75
N ILE A 246 38.90 -8.34 12.02
CA ILE A 246 37.83 -7.97 12.94
C ILE A 246 38.47 -7.06 13.97
N ILE A 247 37.97 -5.85 14.08
CA ILE A 247 38.47 -4.86 15.03
C ILE A 247 37.50 -4.82 16.20
N ASN A 248 37.99 -5.07 17.42
CA ASN A 248 37.16 -4.96 18.61
C ASN A 248 36.65 -3.52 18.74
N PHE A 249 35.34 -3.37 18.89
CA PHE A 249 34.64 -2.11 18.98
C PHE A 249 33.88 -2.06 20.30
N LYS A 250 34.43 -1.31 21.25
CA LYS A 250 33.73 -0.94 22.49
C LYS A 250 33.19 0.48 22.30
N PRO A 251 31.87 0.66 22.09
CA PRO A 251 31.30 1.99 21.88
C PRO A 251 31.62 2.87 23.10
N THR A 252 32.29 4.00 22.86
CA THR A 252 32.48 5.03 23.89
C THR A 252 31.25 5.94 23.93
N GLU A 253 31.12 6.79 24.96
CA GLU A 253 30.05 7.79 24.98
C GLU A 253 30.04 8.65 23.71
N GLU A 254 31.20 9.02 23.16
CA GLU A 254 31.29 9.80 21.91
C GLU A 254 30.72 9.06 20.69
N HIS A 255 30.75 7.72 20.68
CA HIS A 255 30.12 6.94 19.62
C HIS A 255 28.59 6.87 19.80
N LEU A 256 28.11 6.96 21.03
CA LEU A 256 26.68 6.83 21.38
C LEU A 256 25.96 8.18 21.35
N VAL A 257 26.67 9.26 21.68
CA VAL A 257 26.20 10.64 21.72
C VAL A 257 26.40 11.26 20.34
N GLY A 258 25.39 11.15 19.50
CA GLY A 258 25.42 11.72 18.16
C GLY A 258 24.55 10.94 17.19
N THR A 259 24.75 11.22 15.91
CA THR A 259 24.03 10.55 14.84
C THR A 259 24.81 9.36 14.28
N VAL A 260 24.11 8.45 13.61
CA VAL A 260 24.71 7.30 12.90
C VAL A 260 25.79 7.75 11.92
N GLU A 261 25.59 8.90 11.24
CA GLU A 261 26.60 9.51 10.37
C GLU A 261 27.87 9.92 11.11
N ALA A 262 27.72 10.58 12.27
CA ALA A 262 28.85 11.01 13.09
C ALA A 262 29.64 9.78 13.58
N MET A 263 28.95 8.77 14.09
CA MET A 263 29.57 7.51 14.49
C MET A 263 30.30 6.85 13.32
N PHE A 264 29.69 6.74 12.14
CA PHE A 264 30.29 6.11 10.97
C PHE A 264 31.54 6.85 10.47
N ASN A 265 31.52 8.17 10.49
CA ASN A 265 32.68 9.00 10.15
C ASN A 265 33.81 8.90 11.19
N ASN A 266 33.48 8.81 12.48
CA ASN A 266 34.45 8.57 13.55
C ASN A 266 35.09 7.19 13.41
N LEU A 267 34.30 6.15 13.16
CA LEU A 267 34.82 4.81 12.88
C LEU A 267 35.75 4.80 11.65
N ARG A 268 35.46 5.62 10.63
CA ARG A 268 36.35 5.78 9.47
C ARG A 268 37.65 6.49 9.83
N SER A 269 37.61 7.59 10.60
CA SER A 269 38.81 8.33 10.98
C SER A 269 39.74 7.49 11.86
N GLU A 270 39.17 6.60 12.67
CA GLU A 270 39.89 5.58 13.45
C GLU A 270 40.38 4.37 12.62
N SER A 271 40.17 4.38 11.29
CA SER A 271 40.50 3.28 10.39
C SER A 271 39.81 1.95 10.75
N LYS A 272 38.65 2.01 11.42
CA LYS A 272 37.83 0.83 11.76
C LYS A 272 36.90 0.39 10.63
N VAL A 273 36.58 1.29 9.70
CA VAL A 273 35.78 0.99 8.49
C VAL A 273 36.68 1.08 7.26
N SER A 274 36.62 0.07 6.38
CA SER A 274 37.43 0.06 5.15
C SER A 274 36.96 1.14 4.17
N ASP A 275 37.84 1.61 3.28
CA ASP A 275 37.44 2.59 2.24
C ASP A 275 36.36 2.04 1.29
N ILE A 276 36.31 0.72 1.10
CA ILE A 276 35.29 0.07 0.28
C ILE A 276 33.94 0.16 0.99
N ASP A 277 33.89 -0.24 2.27
CA ASP A 277 32.67 -0.21 3.08
C ASP A 277 32.19 1.23 3.32
N TYR A 278 33.11 2.16 3.55
CA TYR A 278 32.78 3.58 3.69
C TYR A 278 32.13 4.15 2.42
N LYS A 279 32.69 3.88 1.25
CA LYS A 279 32.11 4.29 -0.04
C LYS A 279 30.78 3.61 -0.31
N ALA A 280 30.63 2.36 0.11
CA ALA A 280 29.39 1.59 0.01
C ALA A 280 28.37 1.97 1.10
N ARG A 281 28.72 2.85 2.05
CA ARG A 281 27.89 3.22 3.21
C ARG A 281 27.44 1.99 4.00
N LYS A 282 28.35 1.03 4.17
CA LYS A 282 28.10 -0.25 4.81
C LYS A 282 28.88 -0.36 6.11
N LEU A 283 28.23 -0.85 7.17
CA LEU A 283 28.84 -1.15 8.47
C LEU A 283 28.59 -2.63 8.82
N THR A 284 29.63 -3.45 8.78
CA THR A 284 29.51 -4.88 9.08
C THR A 284 29.93 -5.15 10.53
N LEU A 285 28.98 -5.57 11.35
CA LEU A 285 29.11 -5.81 12.79
C LEU A 285 29.13 -7.31 13.12
N ARG A 286 29.91 -7.67 14.13
CA ARG A 286 29.84 -8.93 14.85
C ARG A 286 29.45 -8.63 16.29
N VAL A 287 28.41 -9.25 16.78
CA VAL A 287 27.96 -9.09 18.17
C VAL A 287 28.34 -10.35 18.92
N TYR A 288 29.06 -10.21 20.02
CA TYR A 288 29.57 -11.28 20.85
C TYR A 288 28.81 -11.28 22.17
N ALA A 289 27.91 -12.25 22.37
CA ALA A 289 27.19 -12.43 23.62
C ALA A 289 27.86 -13.51 24.50
N HIS A 290 27.72 -13.41 25.82
CA HIS A 290 28.26 -14.41 26.75
C HIS A 290 27.16 -15.35 27.21
N GLU A 291 27.44 -16.66 27.26
CA GLU A 291 26.51 -17.62 27.87
C GLU A 291 26.42 -17.38 29.39
N LEU A 292 25.20 -17.18 29.89
CA LEU A 292 24.91 -17.05 31.31
C LEU A 292 24.98 -18.42 31.99
N ALA A 293 25.58 -18.48 33.17
CA ALA A 293 25.49 -19.67 34.01
C ALA A 293 24.03 -19.94 34.37
N SER A 294 23.52 -21.14 34.08
CA SER A 294 22.21 -21.56 34.57
C SER A 294 22.15 -21.43 36.09
N ALA A 295 21.03 -20.93 36.61
CA ALA A 295 20.83 -20.72 38.05
C ALA A 295 21.09 -22.00 38.88
N SER A 296 20.86 -23.19 38.30
CA SER A 296 21.19 -24.49 38.91
C SER A 296 22.68 -24.73 39.14
N THR A 297 23.56 -24.06 38.39
CA THR A 297 25.02 -24.19 38.54
C THR A 297 25.59 -23.12 39.47
N LEU A 298 24.94 -21.96 39.58
CA LEU A 298 25.35 -20.91 40.52
C LEU A 298 25.19 -21.38 41.98
N SER A 299 24.17 -22.17 42.30
CA SER A 299 24.02 -22.81 43.62
C SER A 299 25.16 -23.79 43.95
N ILE A 300 25.77 -24.42 42.95
CA ILE A 300 26.90 -25.35 43.13
C ILE A 300 28.24 -24.59 43.25
N ILE A 301 28.39 -23.46 42.54
CA ILE A 301 29.62 -22.65 42.58
C ILE A 301 29.69 -21.83 43.88
N ILE A 302 28.57 -21.29 44.37
CA ILE A 302 28.52 -20.61 45.67
C ILE A 302 28.82 -21.57 46.82
N ALA A 303 28.50 -22.86 46.68
CA ALA A 303 28.89 -23.89 47.65
C ALA A 303 30.39 -24.28 47.61
N ARG A 304 31.16 -23.78 46.63
CA ARG A 304 32.59 -24.12 46.43
C ARG A 304 33.57 -22.96 46.62
N GLN A 305 33.10 -21.73 46.81
CA GLN A 305 33.95 -20.53 46.89
C GLN A 305 34.31 -20.10 48.33
N VAL A 306 34.37 -21.02 49.28
CA VAL A 306 34.90 -20.72 50.63
C VAL A 306 36.39 -21.03 50.77
N ASP A 307 37.01 -21.79 49.87
CA ASP A 307 38.44 -22.12 49.97
C ASP A 307 39.13 -21.91 48.62
N ASP A 308 39.87 -20.80 48.48
CA ASP A 308 41.20 -20.69 47.86
C ASP A 308 41.45 -19.27 47.33
N ASP A 309 42.28 -18.56 48.08
CA ASP A 309 43.03 -17.38 47.65
C ASP A 309 44.22 -17.80 46.76
N ASP A 310 44.72 -16.82 45.98
CA ASP A 310 45.94 -16.81 45.18
C ASP A 310 45.90 -17.43 43.77
N LEU A 311 46.01 -16.57 42.74
CA LEU A 311 47.25 -16.46 41.93
C LEU A 311 47.07 -15.46 40.77
N PHE A 312 47.95 -14.46 40.75
CA PHE A 312 48.19 -13.52 39.64
C PHE A 312 48.99 -14.18 38.52
N PHE A 313 48.72 -13.85 37.24
CA PHE A 313 49.76 -13.81 36.20
C PHE A 313 49.47 -12.80 35.09
N THR A 314 50.51 -12.05 34.72
CA THR A 314 50.60 -11.02 33.68
C THR A 314 51.07 -11.62 32.33
N SER A 315 50.65 -11.01 31.21
CA SER A 315 51.04 -11.45 29.85
C SER A 315 51.61 -10.28 29.02
N THR A 316 52.82 -10.49 28.47
CA THR A 316 53.58 -9.58 27.62
C THR A 316 53.34 -9.83 26.12
N ARG A 317 53.21 -8.74 25.35
CA ARG A 317 53.16 -8.70 23.88
C ARG A 317 54.56 -8.54 23.26
N PRO A 318 54.72 -8.91 21.97
CA PRO A 318 55.30 -7.92 21.06
C PRO A 318 54.68 -7.93 19.64
N SER A 319 54.59 -6.75 19.00
CA SER A 319 54.61 -6.65 17.53
C SER A 319 54.87 -5.22 17.07
N ALA A 320 55.82 -5.08 16.13
CA ALA A 320 56.00 -3.91 15.27
C ALA A 320 56.40 -4.39 13.88
N ARG A 321 55.70 -3.93 12.82
CA ARG A 321 56.31 -3.35 11.61
C ARG A 321 55.29 -2.80 10.62
N ARG A 322 55.72 -1.72 9.96
CA ARG A 322 55.06 -0.77 9.06
C ARG A 322 55.15 -1.15 7.59
N SER A 323 54.41 -0.35 6.80
CA SER A 323 54.58 0.03 5.37
C SER A 323 53.66 -0.73 4.40
N GLY A 324 53.10 -0.13 3.36
CA GLY A 324 53.22 1.22 2.81
C GLY A 324 52.14 1.46 1.75
N THR A 325 51.88 2.74 1.46
CA THR A 325 50.84 3.26 0.58
C THR A 325 51.24 3.26 -0.90
N ARG A 326 50.26 3.09 -1.81
CA ARG A 326 50.33 3.64 -3.17
C ARG A 326 48.94 3.90 -3.75
N SER A 327 48.77 5.15 -4.21
CA SER A 327 47.59 5.72 -4.87
C SER A 327 47.74 5.61 -6.39
N MET A 328 46.64 5.36 -7.10
CA MET A 328 46.44 5.77 -8.49
C MET A 328 44.96 6.08 -8.72
N ALA A 329 44.72 7.23 -9.36
CA ALA A 329 43.41 7.74 -9.73
C ALA A 329 43.09 7.45 -11.20
N ARG A 330 41.80 7.67 -11.53
CA ARG A 330 41.29 8.39 -12.72
C ARG A 330 40.46 7.56 -13.71
N GLY A 331 39.34 8.15 -14.12
CA GLY A 331 38.75 7.97 -15.46
C GLY A 331 37.30 7.48 -15.48
N GLN A 332 36.33 8.40 -15.42
CA GLN A 332 34.95 8.14 -15.85
C GLN A 332 34.73 8.69 -17.27
N SER A 333 34.02 7.94 -18.10
CA SER A 333 33.50 8.39 -19.40
C SER A 333 31.99 8.16 -19.44
N ALA A 334 31.23 9.20 -19.79
CA ALA A 334 29.77 9.19 -19.82
C ALA A 334 29.24 8.90 -21.23
N VAL A 335 28.18 8.08 -21.34
CA VAL A 335 27.43 7.83 -22.58
C VAL A 335 25.98 8.32 -22.44
N LYS A 336 25.55 9.06 -23.46
CA LYS A 336 24.20 9.63 -23.69
C LYS A 336 23.15 8.54 -23.87
N ARG A 337 21.91 8.78 -23.38
CA ARG A 337 20.67 8.51 -24.13
C ARG A 337 19.46 9.24 -23.53
N LYS A 338 18.51 9.52 -24.42
CA LYS A 338 17.32 10.39 -24.32
C LYS A 338 16.15 9.65 -23.65
N ALA A 339 15.26 10.38 -22.99
CA ALA A 339 13.88 9.97 -22.75
C ALA A 339 12.94 11.18 -22.71
N SER A 340 11.70 10.90 -23.08
CA SER A 340 10.61 11.78 -23.48
C SER A 340 9.87 12.50 -22.35
N THR A 341 9.17 13.54 -22.78
CA THR A 341 8.35 14.53 -22.10
C THR A 341 6.99 14.01 -21.61
N SER A 342 6.59 14.39 -20.38
CA SER A 342 5.41 15.26 -20.11
C SER A 342 5.26 15.51 -18.60
N ILE A 343 4.83 16.71 -18.18
CA ILE A 343 3.66 16.93 -17.31
C ILE A 343 3.35 18.42 -17.14
N SER A 344 2.03 18.64 -17.12
CA SER A 344 1.23 19.85 -17.07
C SER A 344 1.18 20.51 -15.68
N THR A 345 0.80 21.78 -15.65
CA THR A 345 0.48 22.58 -14.46
C THR A 345 -0.91 22.25 -13.90
N THR A 346 -1.01 22.28 -12.56
CA THR A 346 -2.19 22.06 -11.69
C THR A 346 -2.95 20.76 -11.96
N THR A 347 -2.33 19.62 -11.68
CA THR A 347 -2.89 18.31 -11.99
C THR A 347 -3.64 17.73 -10.80
N GLU A 348 -4.90 17.34 -11.00
CA GLU A 348 -5.45 16.17 -10.33
C GLU A 348 -4.37 15.08 -10.29
N TYR A 349 -4.20 14.42 -9.15
CA TYR A 349 -3.29 13.29 -9.05
C TYR A 349 -3.73 12.25 -10.08
N THR A 350 -2.98 12.17 -11.18
CA THR A 350 -3.23 11.18 -12.22
C THR A 350 -2.51 9.92 -11.76
N SER A 351 -3.27 8.84 -11.62
CA SER A 351 -2.64 7.54 -11.42
C SER A 351 -1.63 7.27 -12.53
N ALA A 352 -0.56 6.55 -12.21
CA ALA A 352 0.34 6.02 -13.22
C ALA A 352 -0.36 4.98 -14.11
N PHE A 353 -1.50 4.45 -13.66
CA PHE A 353 -2.34 3.54 -14.42
C PHE A 353 -3.36 4.31 -15.28
N ARG A 354 -3.73 3.71 -16.41
CA ARG A 354 -4.69 4.29 -17.36
C ARG A 354 -5.60 3.18 -17.89
N PRO A 355 -6.80 2.99 -17.33
CA PRO A 355 -7.73 1.98 -17.83
C PRO A 355 -8.14 2.31 -19.27
N ARG A 356 -8.24 1.28 -20.12
CA ARG A 356 -8.71 1.39 -21.51
C ARG A 356 -9.91 0.49 -21.74
N LYS A 357 -10.77 0.89 -22.70
CA LYS A 357 -11.85 0.04 -23.22
C LYS A 357 -11.29 -1.33 -23.55
N ALA A 358 -11.87 -2.37 -22.96
CA ALA A 358 -11.42 -3.75 -23.11
C ALA A 358 -11.37 -4.12 -24.61
N PRO A 359 -10.19 -4.30 -25.21
CA PRO A 359 -10.10 -4.94 -26.51
C PRO A 359 -10.57 -6.40 -26.36
N VAL A 360 -11.04 -7.01 -27.45
CA VAL A 360 -11.20 -8.46 -27.52
C VAL A 360 -9.86 -9.06 -27.11
N MET A 361 -9.80 -9.69 -25.94
CA MET A 361 -8.53 -10.18 -25.44
C MET A 361 -8.04 -11.29 -26.38
N PRO A 362 -6.83 -11.16 -26.97
CA PRO A 362 -6.22 -12.28 -27.66
C PRO A 362 -6.13 -13.47 -26.69
N GLN A 363 -6.13 -14.68 -27.23
CA GLN A 363 -5.95 -15.88 -26.42
C GLN A 363 -4.61 -15.77 -25.67
N ILE A 364 -4.68 -15.67 -24.34
CA ILE A 364 -3.52 -15.59 -23.46
C ILE A 364 -3.18 -17.02 -23.04
N ASP A 365 -1.93 -17.42 -23.24
CA ASP A 365 -1.40 -18.68 -22.71
C ASP A 365 -1.03 -18.49 -21.23
N PHE A 366 -1.19 -19.53 -20.42
CA PHE A 366 -0.89 -19.50 -18.98
C PHE A 366 0.07 -20.63 -18.59
N ASP A 367 1.00 -20.33 -17.68
CA ASP A 367 1.76 -21.32 -16.91
C ASP A 367 0.97 -21.71 -15.67
N LYS A 368 1.05 -22.98 -15.26
CA LYS A 368 0.34 -23.51 -14.09
C LYS A 368 1.30 -23.72 -12.92
N TYR A 369 0.96 -23.17 -11.76
CA TYR A 369 1.74 -23.28 -10.54
C TYR A 369 0.90 -23.88 -9.41
N SER A 370 1.50 -24.82 -8.68
CA SER A 370 1.01 -25.22 -7.35
C SER A 370 1.62 -24.27 -6.31
N PHE A 371 0.88 -23.89 -5.27
CA PHE A 371 1.37 -22.91 -4.31
C PHE A 371 0.82 -23.09 -2.89
N GLU A 372 1.56 -22.57 -1.91
CA GLU A 372 1.08 -22.31 -0.55
C GLU A 372 0.46 -20.91 -0.50
N LYS A 373 -0.74 -20.78 0.05
CA LYS A 373 -1.50 -19.53 0.10
C LYS A 373 -1.57 -18.99 1.52
N ILE A 374 -1.27 -17.71 1.66
CA ILE A 374 -1.40 -16.93 2.88
C ILE A 374 -2.47 -15.89 2.65
N ALA A 375 -3.50 -15.87 3.50
CA ALA A 375 -4.55 -14.86 3.52
C ALA A 375 -4.63 -14.23 4.92
N PHE A 376 -5.17 -13.02 5.00
CA PHE A 376 -5.42 -12.34 6.27
C PHE A 376 -6.87 -11.88 6.37
N THR A 377 -7.46 -12.00 7.56
CA THR A 377 -8.70 -11.30 7.92
C THR A 377 -8.47 -10.45 9.15
N ALA A 378 -9.23 -9.36 9.29
CA ALA A 378 -9.25 -8.57 10.50
C ALA A 378 -10.51 -8.91 11.32
N ASP A 379 -10.37 -9.07 12.64
CA ASP A 379 -11.50 -9.22 13.55
C ASP A 379 -12.20 -7.87 13.84
N ALA A 380 -13.14 -7.85 14.78
CA ALA A 380 -13.90 -6.64 15.15
C ALA A 380 -13.03 -5.60 15.89
N GLU A 381 -11.91 -6.03 16.45
CA GLU A 381 -10.92 -5.23 17.17
C GLU A 381 -9.76 -4.79 16.27
N GLY A 382 -9.74 -5.23 15.00
CA GLY A 382 -8.69 -4.92 14.03
C GLY A 382 -7.43 -5.79 14.19
N ASN A 383 -7.48 -6.87 14.97
CA ASN A 383 -6.40 -7.85 15.01
C ASN A 383 -6.42 -8.68 13.73
N LEU A 384 -5.24 -9.02 13.23
CA LEU A 384 -5.08 -9.79 12.00
C LEU A 384 -4.87 -11.28 12.29
N ASP A 385 -5.73 -12.10 11.70
CA ASP A 385 -5.60 -13.56 11.69
C ASP A 385 -5.01 -14.03 10.35
N GLU A 386 -3.97 -14.87 10.43
CA GLU A 386 -3.31 -15.47 9.28
C GLU A 386 -3.91 -16.85 8.96
N PHE A 387 -4.26 -17.06 7.70
CA PHE A 387 -4.76 -18.34 7.19
C PHE A 387 -3.77 -18.90 6.17
N LEU A 388 -3.31 -20.12 6.42
CA LEU A 388 -2.43 -20.86 5.52
C LEU A 388 -3.20 -22.03 4.90
N THR A 389 -3.30 -22.05 3.57
CA THR A 389 -3.75 -23.22 2.81
C THR A 389 -2.64 -23.71 1.89
N ARG A 390 -2.63 -25.01 1.57
CA ARG A 390 -1.61 -25.66 0.73
C ARG A 390 -2.26 -26.29 -0.48
N ASP A 391 -1.43 -26.59 -1.47
CA ASP A 391 -1.79 -27.35 -2.67
C ASP A 391 -2.89 -26.69 -3.52
N GLU A 392 -2.95 -25.34 -3.52
CA GLU A 392 -3.79 -24.60 -4.46
C GLU A 392 -3.09 -24.48 -5.83
N GLU A 393 -3.87 -24.28 -6.89
CA GLU A 393 -3.36 -24.12 -8.25
C GLU A 393 -3.74 -22.76 -8.83
N ILE A 394 -2.76 -22.09 -9.44
CA ILE A 394 -2.95 -20.82 -10.13
C ILE A 394 -2.35 -20.88 -11.53
N GLU A 395 -3.04 -20.26 -12.48
CA GLU A 395 -2.57 -20.07 -13.85
C GLU A 395 -2.10 -18.61 -14.01
N VAL A 396 -0.85 -18.40 -14.44
CA VAL A 396 -0.24 -17.07 -14.60
C VAL A 396 0.10 -16.84 -16.07
N ALA A 397 -0.24 -15.67 -16.60
CA ALA A 397 -0.09 -15.38 -18.03
C ALA A 397 1.37 -15.49 -18.49
N LYS A 398 1.63 -16.18 -19.60
CA LYS A 398 2.96 -16.34 -20.20
C LYS A 398 3.40 -15.12 -21.00
N GLY A 399 4.71 -14.92 -21.07
CA GLY A 399 5.32 -13.93 -21.97
C GLY A 399 5.01 -12.47 -21.64
N TRP A 400 4.30 -12.17 -20.54
CA TRP A 400 3.90 -10.81 -20.17
C TRP A 400 5.09 -9.83 -20.10
N ARG A 401 6.28 -10.32 -19.74
CA ARG A 401 7.50 -9.51 -19.60
C ARG A 401 7.89 -8.78 -20.89
N GLN A 402 7.59 -9.33 -22.06
CA GLN A 402 7.92 -8.68 -23.34
C GLN A 402 7.16 -7.37 -23.56
N PHE A 403 6.04 -7.18 -22.85
CA PHE A 403 5.19 -5.99 -22.95
C PHE A 403 5.57 -4.88 -21.94
N ILE A 404 6.51 -5.14 -21.02
CA ILE A 404 6.98 -4.15 -20.03
C ILE A 404 7.50 -2.89 -20.74
N ALA A 405 8.34 -3.06 -21.76
CA ALA A 405 8.96 -1.94 -22.48
C ALA A 405 7.94 -1.10 -23.25
N ALA A 406 6.84 -1.70 -23.70
CA ALA A 406 5.76 -1.01 -24.39
C ALA A 406 4.90 -0.18 -23.43
N GLY A 407 4.85 -0.54 -22.13
CA GLY A 407 4.01 0.11 -21.13
C GLY A 407 2.52 0.03 -21.45
N LYS A 408 2.10 -0.95 -22.24
CA LYS A 408 0.72 -1.16 -22.68
C LYS A 408 0.22 -2.48 -22.13
N ALA A 409 -0.95 -2.47 -21.51
CA ALA A 409 -1.61 -3.68 -21.02
C ALA A 409 -1.92 -4.64 -22.19
N GLU A 410 -1.10 -5.66 -22.36
CA GLU A 410 -1.13 -6.58 -23.50
C GLU A 410 -0.47 -7.92 -23.13
N GLY A 411 -0.96 -9.01 -23.70
CA GLY A 411 -0.43 -10.37 -23.48
C GLY A 411 -0.23 -10.73 -22.01
N GLY A 412 -1.22 -10.43 -21.18
CA GLY A 412 -1.20 -10.69 -19.74
C GLY A 412 -0.50 -9.62 -18.90
N TYR A 413 0.30 -8.73 -19.47
CA TYR A 413 0.83 -7.59 -18.71
C TYR A 413 -0.30 -6.60 -18.41
N ILE A 414 -0.38 -6.14 -17.16
CA ILE A 414 -1.38 -5.14 -16.73
C ILE A 414 -0.70 -3.78 -16.62
N SER A 415 0.34 -3.67 -15.77
CA SER A 415 1.01 -2.39 -15.51
C SER A 415 2.35 -2.57 -14.77
N LYS A 416 3.09 -1.45 -14.62
CA LYS A 416 4.29 -1.33 -13.79
C LYS A 416 4.13 -0.12 -12.89
N GLY A 417 4.18 -0.34 -11.58
CA GLY A 417 4.29 0.71 -10.57
C GLY A 417 5.75 1.13 -10.34
N ALA A 418 6.00 1.93 -9.31
CA ALA A 418 7.36 2.33 -8.95
C ALA A 418 8.22 1.13 -8.52
N THR A 419 7.64 0.19 -7.77
CA THR A 419 8.33 -0.93 -7.13
C THR A 419 7.84 -2.30 -7.59
N LYS A 420 6.67 -2.40 -8.23
CA LYS A 420 6.02 -3.68 -8.56
C LYS A 420 5.60 -3.75 -10.03
N TYR A 421 5.56 -4.97 -10.54
CA TYR A 421 4.88 -5.33 -11.77
C TYR A 421 3.49 -5.90 -11.45
N ALA A 422 2.51 -5.65 -12.32
CA ALA A 422 1.20 -6.27 -12.28
C ALA A 422 0.94 -7.01 -13.60
N PHE A 423 0.51 -8.27 -13.51
CA PHE A 423 0.19 -9.12 -14.66
C PHE A 423 -0.97 -10.06 -14.32
N MET A 424 -1.57 -10.69 -15.33
CA MET A 424 -2.79 -11.48 -15.18
C MET A 424 -2.48 -12.88 -14.64
N GLY A 425 -3.35 -13.36 -13.77
CA GLY A 425 -3.48 -14.76 -13.42
C GLY A 425 -4.94 -15.15 -13.26
N ARG A 426 -5.20 -16.44 -13.02
CA ARG A 426 -6.53 -16.95 -12.73
C ARG A 426 -6.50 -18.19 -11.85
N ILE A 427 -7.56 -18.37 -11.07
CA ILE A 427 -7.88 -19.62 -10.35
C ILE A 427 -9.24 -20.06 -10.86
N GLY A 428 -9.29 -21.18 -11.57
CA GLY A 428 -10.48 -21.59 -12.31
C GLY A 428 -10.94 -20.50 -13.28
N SER A 429 -12.16 -20.02 -13.12
CA SER A 429 -12.73 -18.94 -13.95
C SER A 429 -12.49 -17.52 -13.41
N LYS A 430 -11.96 -17.39 -12.18
CA LYS A 430 -11.78 -16.08 -11.54
C LYS A 430 -10.44 -15.48 -11.92
N MET A 431 -10.47 -14.26 -12.45
CA MET A 431 -9.27 -13.52 -12.85
C MET A 431 -8.66 -12.77 -11.66
N TYR A 432 -7.34 -12.71 -11.64
CA TYR A 432 -6.52 -12.04 -10.63
C TYR A 432 -5.50 -11.11 -11.29
N ALA A 433 -5.21 -10.01 -10.60
CA ALA A 433 -3.98 -9.25 -10.81
C ALA A 433 -2.91 -9.83 -9.88
N ILE A 434 -1.81 -10.28 -10.48
CA ILE A 434 -0.65 -10.84 -9.81
C ILE A 434 0.43 -9.77 -9.71
N PHE A 435 0.99 -9.59 -8.52
CA PHE A 435 2.01 -8.59 -8.22
C PHE A 435 3.29 -9.22 -7.73
N GLN A 436 4.42 -8.71 -8.23
CA GLN A 436 5.77 -9.04 -7.78
C GLN A 436 6.63 -7.77 -7.80
N CYS A 437 7.57 -7.67 -6.86
CA CYS A 437 8.53 -6.58 -6.83
C CYS A 437 9.41 -6.59 -8.10
N GLY A 438 9.91 -5.42 -8.50
CA GLY A 438 10.71 -5.27 -9.70
C GLY A 438 12.13 -5.79 -9.54
N VAL A 439 12.67 -6.45 -10.57
CA VAL A 439 14.08 -6.91 -10.59
C VAL A 439 15.07 -5.73 -10.59
N ASP A 440 14.64 -4.57 -11.12
CA ASP A 440 15.45 -3.35 -11.18
C ASP A 440 15.86 -2.81 -9.79
N SER A 441 15.14 -3.23 -8.72
CA SER A 441 15.31 -2.72 -7.36
C SER A 441 16.31 -3.49 -6.47
N GLN A 442 17.05 -4.45 -7.01
CA GLN A 442 17.93 -5.34 -6.21
C GLN A 442 17.14 -6.09 -5.12
N VAL A 443 15.91 -6.49 -5.42
CA VAL A 443 15.02 -7.21 -4.50
C VAL A 443 15.31 -8.70 -4.64
N ASP A 444 15.52 -9.39 -3.51
CA ASP A 444 15.58 -10.85 -3.44
C ASP A 444 14.21 -11.45 -3.09
N GLU A 445 14.09 -12.78 -3.19
CA GLU A 445 12.86 -13.51 -2.87
C GLU A 445 12.33 -13.18 -1.47
N ALA A 446 13.22 -13.11 -0.48
CA ALA A 446 12.86 -12.86 0.91
C ALA A 446 12.25 -11.45 1.09
N SER A 447 12.87 -10.43 0.48
CA SER A 447 12.39 -9.06 0.50
C SER A 447 11.08 -8.92 -0.27
N ASN A 448 10.98 -9.52 -1.47
CA ASN A 448 9.74 -9.57 -2.24
C ASN A 448 8.60 -10.16 -1.39
N ARG A 449 8.82 -11.33 -0.78
CA ARG A 449 7.81 -11.98 0.05
C ARG A 449 7.41 -11.13 1.26
N ALA A 450 8.37 -10.53 1.95
CA ALA A 450 8.11 -9.68 3.10
C ALA A 450 7.26 -8.46 2.74
N ASP A 451 7.60 -7.77 1.65
CA ASP A 451 6.86 -6.59 1.16
C ASP A 451 5.42 -6.97 0.75
N LEU A 452 5.24 -8.08 0.03
CA LEU A 452 3.92 -8.53 -0.41
C LEU A 452 3.02 -8.96 0.78
N ILE A 453 3.60 -9.57 1.82
CA ILE A 453 2.87 -9.90 3.05
C ILE A 453 2.46 -8.63 3.81
N ALA A 454 3.36 -7.64 3.92
CA ALA A 454 3.04 -6.37 4.55
C ALA A 454 1.88 -5.66 3.83
N GLU A 455 1.89 -5.67 2.49
CA GLU A 455 0.81 -5.10 1.69
C GLU A 455 -0.51 -5.84 1.85
N LEU A 456 -0.50 -7.18 1.90
CA LEU A 456 -1.72 -7.96 2.14
C LEU A 456 -2.32 -7.68 3.52
N LYS A 457 -1.48 -7.54 4.55
CA LYS A 457 -1.93 -7.13 5.89
C LYS A 457 -2.58 -5.76 5.87
N LEU A 458 -1.99 -4.80 5.14
CA LEU A 458 -2.57 -3.47 4.96
C LEU A 458 -3.88 -3.49 4.16
N LEU A 459 -4.05 -4.40 3.19
CA LEU A 459 -5.34 -4.57 2.50
C LEU A 459 -6.44 -5.01 3.46
N ALA A 460 -6.14 -5.98 4.33
CA ALA A 460 -7.07 -6.45 5.35
C ALA A 460 -7.41 -5.37 6.38
N LEU A 461 -6.39 -4.67 6.93
CA LEU A 461 -6.59 -3.55 7.85
C LEU A 461 -7.34 -2.39 7.19
N GLY A 462 -7.05 -2.09 5.92
CA GLY A 462 -7.77 -1.09 5.15
C GLY A 462 -9.27 -1.39 5.12
N GLN A 463 -9.65 -2.64 4.86
CA GLN A 463 -11.05 -3.04 4.87
C GLN A 463 -11.68 -2.87 6.26
N TYR A 464 -11.00 -3.31 7.32
CA TYR A 464 -11.43 -3.07 8.71
C TYR A 464 -11.72 -1.59 8.97
N PHE A 465 -10.78 -0.70 8.64
CA PHE A 465 -10.97 0.74 8.84
C PHE A 465 -12.10 1.31 7.99
N ALA A 466 -12.33 0.78 6.78
CA ALA A 466 -13.43 1.24 5.93
C ALA A 466 -14.79 0.91 6.56
N ASP A 467 -14.91 -0.27 7.18
CA ASP A 467 -16.11 -0.70 7.90
C ASP A 467 -16.30 0.08 9.21
N SER A 468 -15.22 0.34 9.96
CA SER A 468 -15.22 1.24 11.13
C SER A 468 -15.64 2.67 10.75
N PHE A 469 -15.11 3.21 9.65
CA PHE A 469 -15.47 4.53 9.13
C PHE A 469 -16.95 4.64 8.75
N ALA A 470 -17.48 3.62 8.07
CA ALA A 470 -18.91 3.54 7.74
C ALA A 470 -19.79 3.48 9.00
N THR A 471 -19.36 2.74 10.02
CA THR A 471 -20.04 2.66 11.31
C THR A 471 -20.05 4.01 12.01
N ARG A 472 -18.91 4.71 12.06
CA ARG A 472 -18.79 6.07 12.62
C ARG A 472 -19.68 7.06 11.87
N ALA A 473 -19.69 7.02 10.54
CA ALA A 473 -20.53 7.89 9.72
C ALA A 473 -22.02 7.68 10.00
N LYS A 474 -22.45 6.41 10.09
CA LYS A 474 -23.82 6.06 10.47
C LYS A 474 -24.17 6.61 11.86
N ALA A 475 -23.30 6.43 12.86
CA ALA A 475 -23.51 6.94 14.21
C ALA A 475 -23.58 8.47 14.28
N CYS A 476 -22.88 9.18 13.38
CA CYS A 476 -22.93 10.64 13.28
C CYS A 476 -24.06 11.17 12.39
N GLY A 477 -24.85 10.30 11.74
CA GLY A 477 -25.86 10.71 10.76
C GLY A 477 -25.26 11.35 9.49
N VAL A 478 -24.00 11.02 9.16
CA VAL A 478 -23.27 11.57 8.02
C VAL A 478 -23.33 10.60 6.86
N ARG A 479 -23.71 11.08 5.68
CA ARG A 479 -23.71 10.28 4.45
C ARG A 479 -22.32 10.31 3.81
N ILE A 480 -21.74 9.13 3.60
CA ILE A 480 -20.47 8.94 2.90
C ILE A 480 -20.66 8.02 1.68
N PRO A 481 -19.80 8.09 0.65
CA PRO A 481 -19.75 7.07 -0.39
C PRO A 481 -19.41 5.70 0.19
N LYS A 482 -19.82 4.62 -0.51
CA LYS A 482 -19.41 3.27 -0.16
C LYS A 482 -17.93 3.10 -0.47
N ILE A 483 -17.11 2.87 0.54
CA ILE A 483 -15.67 2.63 0.41
C ILE A 483 -15.42 1.16 0.77
N ARG A 484 -14.64 0.47 -0.04
CA ARG A 484 -14.10 -0.87 0.28
C ARG A 484 -12.70 -1.02 -0.29
N TRP A 485 -11.95 -1.98 0.23
CA TRP A 485 -10.66 -2.38 -0.32
C TRP A 485 -10.82 -3.61 -1.21
N ASN A 486 -9.88 -3.80 -2.14
CA ASN A 486 -9.77 -5.04 -2.93
C ASN A 486 -9.11 -6.18 -2.14
N SER A 487 -9.52 -6.35 -0.88
CA SER A 487 -8.98 -7.34 0.06
C SER A 487 -9.69 -8.68 -0.03
N GLU A 488 -10.97 -8.69 -0.38
CA GLU A 488 -11.79 -9.91 -0.42
C GLU A 488 -11.25 -10.89 -1.47
N GLY A 489 -10.72 -12.02 -1.01
CA GLY A 489 -10.10 -13.02 -1.87
C GLY A 489 -8.69 -12.66 -2.36
N ALA A 490 -8.07 -11.61 -1.82
CA ALA A 490 -6.64 -11.34 -2.01
C ALA A 490 -5.79 -12.27 -1.13
N PHE A 491 -4.62 -12.67 -1.63
CA PHE A 491 -3.71 -13.58 -0.92
C PHE A 491 -2.27 -13.46 -1.42
N VAL A 492 -1.30 -13.88 -0.61
CA VAL A 492 0.08 -14.09 -1.03
C VAL A 492 0.28 -15.57 -1.30
N GLY A 493 0.68 -15.93 -2.51
CA GLY A 493 1.04 -17.29 -2.88
C GLY A 493 2.56 -17.48 -2.91
N LYS A 494 3.04 -18.65 -2.50
CA LYS A 494 4.42 -19.11 -2.71
C LYS A 494 4.39 -20.36 -3.59
N ALA A 495 4.83 -20.23 -4.84
CA ALA A 495 4.88 -21.33 -5.78
C ALA A 495 5.82 -22.45 -5.30
N THR A 496 5.36 -23.70 -5.35
CA THR A 496 6.12 -24.88 -4.89
C THR A 496 6.77 -25.66 -6.03
N ASN A 497 6.29 -25.46 -7.27
CA ASN A 497 6.77 -26.12 -8.48
C ASN A 497 7.50 -25.17 -9.45
N CYS A 498 7.89 -23.97 -8.99
CA CYS A 498 8.62 -23.04 -9.85
C CYS A 498 10.09 -23.45 -9.94
N TRP A 499 10.59 -23.56 -11.16
CA TRP A 499 12.01 -23.75 -11.43
C TRP A 499 12.53 -22.42 -11.95
N PRO A 500 13.69 -21.93 -11.46
CA PRO A 500 14.28 -20.70 -11.95
C PRO A 500 14.79 -20.92 -13.37
N ASP A 501 13.91 -20.77 -14.35
CA ASP A 501 14.25 -20.58 -15.74
C ASP A 501 13.86 -19.16 -16.18
N ASP A 502 14.55 -18.66 -17.20
CA ASP A 502 14.30 -17.32 -17.76
C ASP A 502 12.93 -17.25 -18.46
N GLU A 503 12.30 -18.41 -18.72
CA GLU A 503 11.03 -18.56 -19.43
C GLU A 503 9.81 -18.54 -18.51
N SER A 504 10.00 -18.78 -17.20
CA SER A 504 8.94 -18.78 -16.19
C SER A 504 8.18 -17.46 -16.15
N SER A 505 6.86 -17.56 -16.09
CA SER A 505 6.00 -16.39 -15.90
C SER A 505 6.26 -15.66 -14.57
N LEU A 506 6.67 -16.37 -13.52
CA LEU A 506 6.97 -15.77 -12.21
C LEU A 506 8.46 -15.41 -12.07
N MET A 507 8.77 -14.20 -11.61
CA MET A 507 10.16 -13.73 -11.36
C MET A 507 10.68 -14.19 -10.01
N PHE A 508 9.77 -14.39 -9.08
CA PHE A 508 9.96 -14.77 -7.69
C PHE A 508 9.04 -15.94 -7.38
N GLU A 509 9.36 -16.75 -6.37
CA GLU A 509 8.48 -17.84 -5.92
C GLU A 509 7.20 -17.25 -5.32
N SER A 510 7.33 -16.12 -4.60
CA SER A 510 6.22 -15.44 -3.96
C SER A 510 5.57 -14.38 -4.85
N PHE A 511 4.25 -14.28 -4.77
CA PHE A 511 3.44 -13.30 -5.47
C PHE A 511 2.22 -12.88 -4.63
N LEU A 512 1.74 -11.65 -4.79
CA LEU A 512 0.45 -11.21 -4.27
C LEU A 512 -0.58 -11.36 -5.39
N ALA A 513 -1.72 -11.97 -5.12
CA ALA A 513 -2.84 -12.04 -6.04
C ALA A 513 -4.02 -11.30 -5.43
N ALA A 514 -4.57 -10.32 -6.14
CA ALA A 514 -5.82 -9.67 -5.78
C ALA A 514 -6.84 -9.88 -6.92
N PRO A 515 -8.16 -9.99 -6.63
CA PRO A 515 -9.16 -10.11 -7.69
C PRO A 515 -8.99 -9.01 -8.73
N LEU A 516 -9.01 -9.39 -10.01
CA LEU A 516 -8.88 -8.43 -11.09
C LEU A 516 -10.14 -7.55 -11.12
N LEU A 517 -9.97 -6.25 -10.89
CA LEU A 517 -11.08 -5.31 -10.92
C LEU A 517 -11.60 -5.16 -12.35
N ASP A 518 -12.91 -5.36 -12.52
CA ASP A 518 -13.56 -5.16 -13.81
C ASP A 518 -13.63 -3.65 -14.12
N THR A 519 -12.70 -3.20 -14.96
CA THR A 519 -12.64 -1.82 -15.46
C THR A 519 -13.33 -1.68 -16.83
N SER A 520 -14.03 -2.71 -17.30
CA SER A 520 -14.81 -2.64 -18.54
C SER A 520 -16.06 -1.75 -18.40
N VAL A 521 -16.53 -1.57 -17.16
CA VAL A 521 -17.66 -0.70 -16.78
C VAL A 521 -17.14 0.66 -16.30
N VAL A 522 -18.02 1.66 -16.15
CA VAL A 522 -17.86 3.13 -15.90
C VAL A 522 -16.96 3.57 -14.71
N TYR A 523 -16.05 2.71 -14.25
CA TYR A 523 -15.07 3.00 -13.22
C TYR A 523 -13.98 3.92 -13.74
N THR A 524 -13.76 5.02 -13.02
CA THR A 524 -12.63 5.92 -13.26
C THR A 524 -11.59 5.69 -12.18
N GLU A 525 -10.40 5.28 -12.58
CA GLU A 525 -9.29 5.16 -11.65
C GLU A 525 -8.83 6.54 -11.19
N ARG A 526 -8.54 6.68 -9.89
CA ARG A 526 -8.19 7.94 -9.26
C ARG A 526 -7.24 7.73 -8.09
N LYS A 527 -6.27 8.63 -7.98
CA LYS A 527 -5.39 8.77 -6.83
C LYS A 527 -5.81 9.99 -6.01
N PHE A 528 -5.98 9.80 -4.70
CA PHE A 528 -6.59 10.77 -3.78
C PHE A 528 -5.58 11.41 -2.85
N SER A 529 -4.57 10.67 -2.43
CA SER A 529 -3.42 11.17 -1.65
C SER A 529 -2.11 10.59 -2.18
N GLY A 530 -0.99 11.19 -1.76
CA GLY A 530 0.34 10.62 -1.92
C GLY A 530 0.81 9.93 -0.63
N SER A 531 1.97 9.28 -0.66
CA SER A 531 2.61 8.72 0.55
C SER A 531 2.79 9.78 1.64
N ASP A 532 3.38 10.93 1.29
CA ASP A 532 3.72 12.01 2.25
C ASP A 532 2.81 13.25 2.10
N VAL A 533 1.74 13.13 1.31
CA VAL A 533 0.89 14.27 0.94
C VAL A 533 -0.56 13.96 1.23
N ALA A 534 -1.11 14.63 2.25
CA ALA A 534 -2.54 14.61 2.53
C ALA A 534 -3.33 15.03 1.27
N GLY A 535 -4.42 14.32 1.01
CA GLY A 535 -5.29 14.67 -0.10
C GLY A 535 -5.95 16.03 0.10
N ARG A 536 -6.39 16.61 -1.02
CA ARG A 536 -7.01 17.95 -1.10
C ARG A 536 -8.13 17.97 -2.13
N SER A 537 -8.95 16.93 -2.12
CA SER A 537 -9.96 16.78 -3.16
C SER A 537 -11.21 17.59 -2.83
N ALA A 538 -11.71 18.33 -3.82
CA ALA A 538 -12.86 19.22 -3.64
C ALA A 538 -14.23 18.53 -3.84
N ASP A 539 -14.27 17.39 -4.52
CA ASP A 539 -15.51 16.62 -4.69
C ASP A 539 -15.80 15.72 -3.48
N VAL A 540 -17.05 15.23 -3.44
CA VAL A 540 -17.59 14.42 -2.35
C VAL A 540 -16.77 13.15 -2.10
N VAL A 541 -16.34 12.46 -3.17
CA VAL A 541 -15.61 11.19 -3.03
C VAL A 541 -14.23 11.43 -2.44
N GLY A 542 -13.50 12.39 -2.99
CA GLY A 542 -12.17 12.68 -2.49
C GLY A 542 -12.18 13.34 -1.10
N SER A 543 -13.17 14.18 -0.78
CA SER A 543 -13.36 14.68 0.58
C SER A 543 -13.66 13.54 1.57
N ALA A 544 -14.42 12.52 1.16
CA ALA A 544 -14.66 11.36 2.00
C ALA A 544 -13.38 10.53 2.22
N LEU A 545 -12.53 10.40 1.20
CA LEU A 545 -11.25 9.70 1.37
C LEU A 545 -10.24 10.49 2.22
N ASP A 546 -10.23 11.81 2.12
CA ASP A 546 -9.41 12.66 2.99
C ASP A 546 -9.85 12.49 4.46
N ALA A 547 -11.16 12.39 4.71
CA ALA A 547 -11.72 12.11 6.03
C ALA A 547 -11.49 10.66 6.48
N TYR A 548 -11.48 9.71 5.56
CA TYR A 548 -11.17 8.30 5.84
C TYR A 548 -9.72 8.12 6.30
N ALA A 549 -8.74 8.78 5.65
CA ALA A 549 -7.34 8.78 6.12
C ALA A 549 -7.22 9.42 7.53
N HIS A 550 -7.95 10.51 7.79
CA HIS A 550 -7.98 11.10 9.13
C HIS A 550 -8.61 10.14 10.15
N HIS A 551 -9.69 9.45 9.76
CA HIS A 551 -10.34 8.45 10.60
C HIS A 551 -9.37 7.35 11.00
N THR A 552 -8.57 6.78 10.10
CA THR A 552 -7.62 5.70 10.46
C THR A 552 -6.66 6.13 11.56
N LEU A 553 -6.21 7.39 11.52
CA LEU A 553 -5.33 7.95 12.54
C LEU A 553 -6.06 8.12 13.89
N VAL A 554 -7.30 8.62 13.87
CA VAL A 554 -8.11 8.81 15.09
C VAL A 554 -8.51 7.47 15.71
N ASP A 555 -8.92 6.50 14.88
CA ASP A 555 -9.40 5.19 15.29
C ASP A 555 -8.31 4.36 15.95
N THR A 556 -7.06 4.53 15.50
CA THR A 556 -5.88 3.86 16.06
C THR A 556 -5.15 4.68 17.11
N GLU A 557 -5.75 5.75 17.63
CA GLU A 557 -5.12 6.64 18.63
C GLU A 557 -3.73 7.15 18.19
N GLY A 558 -3.58 7.44 16.90
CA GLY A 558 -2.36 7.93 16.30
C GLY A 558 -1.32 6.87 15.94
N GLN A 559 -1.64 5.57 16.06
CA GLN A 559 -0.66 4.50 15.80
C GLN A 559 -0.45 4.21 14.31
N ILE A 560 -1.51 4.30 13.50
CA ILE A 560 -1.46 3.97 12.07
C ILE A 560 -2.18 5.05 11.26
N LEU A 561 -1.55 5.49 10.18
CA LEU A 561 -2.13 6.37 9.18
C LEU A 561 -2.09 5.68 7.82
N LEU A 562 -3.25 5.44 7.19
CA LEU A 562 -3.28 5.03 5.79
C LEU A 562 -3.00 6.22 4.88
N THR A 563 -2.09 6.03 3.93
CA THR A 563 -1.67 7.03 2.95
C THR A 563 -1.71 6.46 1.54
N ASP A 564 -1.34 7.27 0.55
CA ASP A 564 -1.33 6.90 -0.87
C ASP A 564 -2.65 6.29 -1.39
N LEU A 565 -3.78 6.81 -0.89
CA LEU A 565 -5.10 6.29 -1.20
C LEU A 565 -5.37 6.41 -2.69
N GLN A 566 -5.55 5.28 -3.35
CA GLN A 566 -5.85 5.17 -4.77
C GLN A 566 -6.80 4.02 -5.03
N GLY A 567 -7.61 4.15 -6.07
CA GLY A 567 -8.69 3.20 -6.33
C GLY A 567 -9.44 3.48 -7.61
N VAL A 568 -10.51 2.72 -7.83
CA VAL A 568 -11.50 2.99 -8.87
C VAL A 568 -12.78 3.56 -8.27
N VAL A 569 -13.36 4.55 -8.96
CA VAL A 569 -14.60 5.22 -8.58
C VAL A 569 -15.70 4.85 -9.56
N GLY A 570 -16.77 4.23 -9.06
CA GLY A 570 -17.95 3.86 -9.84
C GLY A 570 -18.83 5.06 -10.17
N SER A 571 -19.74 4.88 -11.13
CA SER A 571 -20.74 5.91 -11.49
C SER A 571 -21.68 6.28 -10.35
N ASP A 572 -21.84 5.39 -9.37
CA ASP A 572 -22.60 5.58 -8.13
C ASP A 572 -21.77 6.22 -7.00
N GLN A 573 -20.55 6.67 -7.29
CA GLN A 573 -19.58 7.21 -6.33
C GLN A 573 -19.02 6.17 -5.34
N SER A 574 -19.29 4.87 -5.54
CA SER A 574 -18.61 3.83 -4.77
C SER A 574 -17.12 3.78 -5.11
N VAL A 575 -16.30 3.46 -4.12
CA VAL A 575 -14.83 3.42 -4.25
C VAL A 575 -14.32 2.04 -3.90
N ILE A 576 -13.47 1.49 -4.75
CA ILE A 576 -12.70 0.28 -4.49
C ILE A 576 -11.22 0.66 -4.46
N LEU A 577 -10.65 0.67 -3.26
CA LEU A 577 -9.25 1.01 -3.01
C LEU A 577 -8.34 -0.21 -3.21
N PHE A 578 -7.11 0.04 -3.64
CA PHE A 578 -6.07 -0.97 -3.83
C PHE A 578 -4.68 -0.35 -3.63
N ASP A 579 -3.64 -1.19 -3.57
CA ASP A 579 -2.24 -0.78 -3.38
C ASP A 579 -2.06 0.14 -2.14
N PRO A 580 -2.42 -0.36 -0.93
CA PRO A 580 -2.37 0.43 0.29
C PRO A 580 -0.94 0.80 0.67
N GLN A 581 -0.79 1.98 1.28
CA GLN A 581 0.40 2.35 2.03
C GLN A 581 -0.01 2.86 3.40
N ALA A 582 0.92 2.78 4.35
CA ALA A 582 0.70 3.31 5.68
C ALA A 582 1.98 3.85 6.30
N HIS A 583 1.79 4.67 7.32
CA HIS A 583 2.81 5.00 8.29
C HIS A 583 2.37 4.46 9.65
N SER A 584 3.27 3.74 10.35
CA SER A 584 3.00 3.24 11.71
C SER A 584 4.05 3.71 12.70
N CYS A 585 3.66 3.94 13.95
CA CYS A 585 4.63 4.25 15.00
C CYS A 585 5.73 3.17 15.14
N ALA A 586 5.42 1.92 14.77
CA ALA A 586 6.34 0.78 14.81
C ALA A 586 7.28 0.67 13.58
N LYS A 587 7.01 1.39 12.48
CA LYS A 587 7.75 1.31 11.20
C LYS A 587 7.79 -0.10 10.62
N ASP A 588 6.65 -0.77 10.61
CA ASP A 588 6.49 -2.18 10.24
C ASP A 588 5.41 -2.45 9.19
N THR A 589 4.83 -1.40 8.60
CA THR A 589 3.76 -1.54 7.59
C THR A 589 4.26 -1.64 6.14
N GLY A 590 5.58 -1.69 5.93
CA GLY A 590 6.19 -1.97 4.62
C GLY A 590 7.29 -0.98 4.23
N PHE A 591 7.77 -1.10 3.00
CA PHE A 591 8.93 -0.36 2.49
C PHE A 591 8.81 1.18 2.58
N TRP A 592 7.59 1.72 2.43
CA TRP A 592 7.33 3.18 2.46
C TRP A 592 6.91 3.72 3.83
N ASP A 593 7.02 2.91 4.89
CA ASP A 593 6.66 3.30 6.23
C ASP A 593 7.70 4.26 6.85
N GLN A 594 7.41 5.56 6.83
CA GLN A 594 8.22 6.60 7.47
C GLN A 594 7.95 6.72 8.99
N GLY A 595 7.02 5.92 9.50
CA GLY A 595 6.51 5.91 10.86
C GLY A 595 6.02 7.23 11.39
N SER A 596 6.32 7.51 12.66
CA SER A 596 5.82 8.72 13.33
C SER A 596 6.21 10.03 12.64
N ASP A 597 7.30 10.06 11.87
CA ASP A 597 7.68 11.26 11.11
C ASP A 597 6.77 11.47 9.89
N GLY A 598 6.42 10.39 9.18
CA GLY A 598 5.43 10.44 8.10
C GLY A 598 4.05 10.86 8.61
N ILE A 599 3.65 10.34 9.78
CA ILE A 599 2.40 10.75 10.45
C ILE A 599 2.41 12.27 10.74
N LYS A 600 3.46 12.79 11.37
CA LYS A 600 3.57 14.24 11.68
C LYS A 600 3.58 15.11 10.43
N VAL A 601 4.24 14.65 9.36
CA VAL A 601 4.25 15.36 8.06
C VAL A 601 2.84 15.45 7.50
N TRP A 602 2.09 14.34 7.54
CA TRP A 602 0.71 14.31 7.09
C TRP A 602 -0.20 15.18 7.97
N GLU A 603 -0.11 15.10 9.30
CA GLU A 603 -0.91 15.90 10.24
C GLU A 603 -0.74 17.40 10.00
N LYS A 604 0.50 17.84 9.75
CA LYS A 604 0.80 19.24 9.41
C LYS A 604 0.22 19.66 8.06
N ALA A 605 0.13 18.74 7.10
CA ALA A 605 -0.35 19.00 5.76
C ALA A 605 -1.88 18.90 5.63
N HIS A 606 -2.50 18.05 6.44
CA HIS A 606 -3.94 17.80 6.44
C HIS A 606 -4.71 19.04 6.88
N LYS A 607 -5.86 19.25 6.23
CA LYS A 607 -6.81 20.29 6.61
C LYS A 607 -8.18 19.62 6.69
N CYS A 608 -8.75 19.58 7.90
CA CYS A 608 -10.07 19.01 8.12
C CYS A 608 -11.09 19.65 7.18
N ASN A 609 -11.70 18.80 6.33
CA ASN A 609 -12.82 19.20 5.50
C ASN A 609 -14.13 19.12 6.29
N GLU A 610 -15.25 19.37 5.61
CA GLU A 610 -16.56 19.36 6.25
C GLU A 610 -16.95 17.98 6.79
N LEU A 611 -16.57 16.89 6.11
CA LEU A 611 -16.83 15.53 6.59
C LEU A 611 -16.01 15.21 7.85
N CYS A 612 -14.73 15.60 7.92
CA CYS A 612 -13.94 15.42 9.14
C CYS A 612 -14.64 16.03 10.37
N LYS A 613 -15.19 17.23 10.22
CA LYS A 613 -15.90 17.96 11.29
C LYS A 613 -17.21 17.28 11.67
N GLN A 614 -18.02 16.89 10.68
CA GLN A 614 -19.29 16.21 10.90
C GLN A 614 -19.11 14.84 11.58
N LEU A 615 -18.03 14.14 11.24
CA LEU A 615 -17.63 12.86 11.86
C LEU A 615 -16.95 13.03 13.22
N LYS A 616 -16.82 14.26 13.71
CA LYS A 616 -16.18 14.59 14.99
C LYS A 616 -14.78 13.98 15.11
N LEU A 617 -14.05 13.92 13.98
CA LEU A 617 -12.64 13.58 13.98
C LEU A 617 -11.95 14.77 14.64
N LYS A 618 -11.64 14.63 15.94
CA LYS A 618 -10.91 15.66 16.67
C LYS A 618 -9.67 15.98 15.85
N ASP A 619 -9.36 17.27 15.69
CA ASP A 619 -8.03 17.64 15.22
C ASP A 619 -7.06 16.94 16.16
N GLY A 620 -6.30 15.95 15.68
CA GLY A 620 -5.39 15.09 16.45
C GLY A 620 -4.27 15.84 17.19
N MET A 621 -4.38 17.16 17.31
CA MET A 621 -3.54 18.07 18.06
C MET A 621 -3.69 17.83 19.57
N VAL A 622 -3.18 16.71 20.07
CA VAL A 622 -2.77 16.62 21.47
C VAL A 622 -1.49 17.46 21.61
N LYS A 623 -1.66 18.74 21.92
CA LYS A 623 -0.61 19.51 22.59
C LYS A 623 -0.39 18.91 23.97
N GLY A 624 0.58 18.02 24.11
CA GLY A 624 1.43 17.85 25.30
C GLY A 624 0.83 17.57 26.68
N GLU A 625 -0.49 17.60 26.87
CA GLU A 625 -1.14 17.32 28.15
C GLU A 625 -2.06 16.11 27.95
N ARG A 626 -1.59 14.94 28.38
CA ARG A 626 -2.46 13.78 28.59
C ARG A 626 -3.36 14.08 29.80
N ASN A 627 -4.36 14.93 29.60
CA ASN A 627 -5.55 14.83 30.43
C ASN A 627 -6.29 13.58 29.95
N GLU A 628 -6.53 12.65 30.88
CA GLU A 628 -7.45 11.52 30.74
C GLU A 628 -8.87 12.05 30.45
N LEU A 629 -9.08 12.49 29.22
CA LEU A 629 -10.42 12.60 28.65
C LEU A 629 -10.68 11.26 27.99
N THR A 630 -11.34 10.39 28.77
CA THR A 630 -11.97 9.17 28.29
C THR A 630 -12.71 9.47 26.98
N MET A 631 -12.52 8.60 25.99
CA MET A 631 -13.34 8.59 24.79
C MET A 631 -14.81 8.75 25.19
N PRO A 632 -15.62 9.54 24.46
CA PRO A 632 -17.05 9.32 24.51
C PRO A 632 -17.29 7.84 24.20
N GLU A 633 -18.02 7.12 25.05
CA GLU A 633 -18.44 5.70 24.95
C GLU A 633 -19.22 5.36 23.66
N ILE A 634 -19.15 6.20 22.63
CA ILE A 634 -19.95 6.14 21.40
C ILE A 634 -19.53 4.96 20.51
N CYS A 635 -18.36 4.34 20.71
CA CYS A 635 -17.92 3.18 19.91
C CYS A 635 -17.57 1.91 20.72
N ARG A 636 -17.63 1.94 22.06
CA ARG A 636 -17.62 0.71 22.87
C ARG A 636 -19.06 0.36 23.23
N TYR A 637 -19.89 0.06 22.23
CA TYR A 637 -21.23 -0.46 22.48
C TYR A 637 -21.28 -1.95 22.12
N GLU A 638 -21.58 -2.72 23.15
CA GLU A 638 -21.96 -4.11 23.17
C GLU A 638 -23.01 -4.41 22.08
N GLY A 639 -22.85 -5.51 21.33
CA GLY A 639 -23.98 -6.13 20.64
C GLY A 639 -23.90 -6.32 19.12
N VAL A 640 -22.73 -6.53 18.52
CA VAL A 640 -22.67 -7.23 17.21
C VAL A 640 -22.56 -8.74 17.46
N SER A 641 -23.59 -9.32 18.08
CA SER A 641 -23.79 -10.76 18.01
C SER A 641 -24.29 -11.10 16.60
N ARG A 642 -23.42 -11.74 15.83
CA ARG A 642 -23.70 -12.66 14.70
C ARG A 642 -24.97 -12.35 13.88
N PHE A 643 -24.78 -11.74 12.71
CA PHE A 643 -25.71 -11.96 11.60
C PHE A 643 -25.53 -13.39 11.09
N VAL A 644 -26.33 -14.31 11.62
CA VAL A 644 -26.64 -15.59 10.98
C VAL A 644 -27.82 -15.30 10.06
N ASN A 645 -27.78 -15.74 8.80
CA ASN A 645 -28.97 -15.76 7.96
C ASN A 645 -30.01 -16.73 8.55
N GLU A 646 -31.27 -16.62 8.14
CA GLU A 646 -32.37 -17.49 8.60
C GLU A 646 -32.12 -19.00 8.32
N ASP A 647 -31.10 -19.32 7.52
CA ASP A 647 -30.75 -20.68 7.11
C ASP A 647 -29.52 -21.29 7.83
N GLY A 648 -28.85 -20.56 8.75
CA GLY A 648 -27.80 -21.14 9.59
C GLY A 648 -26.56 -21.70 8.85
N GLN A 649 -26.36 -21.37 7.57
CA GLN A 649 -25.24 -21.89 6.78
C GLN A 649 -24.06 -20.91 6.76
N LEU A 650 -22.97 -21.34 7.40
CA LEU A 650 -21.61 -20.86 7.11
C LEU A 650 -21.26 -21.29 5.68
N TYR A 651 -21.20 -20.36 4.73
CA TYR A 651 -20.48 -20.63 3.49
C TYR A 651 -18.99 -20.72 3.83
N GLY A 652 -18.50 -21.96 3.89
CA GLY A 652 -17.08 -22.27 3.90
C GLY A 652 -16.46 -22.07 2.51
N ALA A 653 -15.24 -21.52 2.54
CA ALA A 653 -14.12 -21.61 1.61
C ALA A 653 -14.38 -21.61 0.09
#